data_AF-A0A5N5QUH1-F1
#
_entry.id   AF-A0A5N5QUH1-F1
#
_cell.length_a   1.000
_cell.length_b   1.000
_cell.length_c   1.000
_cell.angle_alpha   90.00
_cell.angle_beta   90.00
_cell.angle_gamma   90.00
#
_symmetry.space_group_name_H-M   'P 1'
#
loop_
_entity.id
_entity.type
_entity.pdbx_description
1 polymer ?
#
loop_
_entity_poly.entity_id
_entity_poly.type
_entity_poly.pdbx_seq_one_letter_code
_entity_poly.pdbx_strand_id
1 'polypeptide(L)'
;MLGRFLLSLIPLAGAALAQQSVAWTDSTTGIPFQSYVDPVHGIRLSTAFPPVSASSTEFVGEIVAPIAAKWVGWTLGPGMNNNLLLVAWPNGNSIVSSTRYTTGYTEPTVITGPTLTTITAGTTVNATHWKWLFRCQGCTTWTGGSMTTNGVQVFGWAYSLTAAATPSNPASTFTEHDDFGLWGHNTASAHYDNYDDFLDGSVAPVTSTVPTSTTTTATSTTTVPTVSATPYDYIVVGAGAGGIVVADRLSEAGKKVLLIERGGPSTSATGGTDVPPWPNKTNLTRFDIPGLFEAMFAGSNPYWWCDDVLPFAGCLVGGGTAVNGLLYWYPTDAEFATTNGWPSGWQTPTDYITKLKARLPSTDTPSTDGKRYLTQVYDIVKSLLDKQNYSGITINNNPNAKDHVYGHPNYYTQGGKRTGPMDTYLKTSKARSNFKLMTNTKVLSVVRNGAQITGVQTNDNSIGGNGIIPLTTNGRVILSSGVFGTAKILFNSGIGPSDMISIVAADSTVSKYLPPSSQYINLPVGMNVKDNPGVNMVFTHPSIDSYDNWAPIWSSPRTADANQYVASQSGVFAASSPRINFWRVYGGSDGKTRYVQGTSRPGACCFTPTYPYNTTAQFTITMYLGTGLTSSGRIGIDASLRARVLTDPWLTDPVDKAVMVTAINDMLSTYKQIPNLTLISPDNVTSIETHVTSMVAGSNHWTGSTKMGTSSSNSVVDSNAKVWNTNNLFVVDAGIIPGMPTGNTQGAIFVVAEMAAAKILALSGGP
;
A
#
# COMPACT_ATOMS: atom_id res chain seq x y z
N MET A 1 4.70 -27.35 24.11
CA MET A 1 4.95 -27.09 22.67
C MET A 1 4.03 -27.87 21.71
N LEU A 2 3.09 -28.73 22.15
CA LEU A 2 2.12 -29.37 21.23
C LEU A 2 0.72 -28.71 21.18
N GLY A 3 0.37 -27.80 22.08
CA GLY A 3 -0.97 -27.17 22.11
C GLY A 3 -1.14 -25.91 21.27
N ARG A 4 -0.10 -25.41 20.58
CA ARG A 4 -0.11 -24.12 19.87
C ARG A 4 -0.30 -24.21 18.34
N PHE A 5 -0.27 -25.42 17.77
CA PHE A 5 -0.45 -25.61 16.32
C PHE A 5 -1.92 -25.71 15.87
N LEU A 6 -2.84 -26.06 16.76
CA LEU A 6 -4.26 -26.20 16.42
C LEU A 6 -5.04 -24.87 16.42
N LEU A 7 -4.53 -23.83 17.09
CA LEU A 7 -5.21 -22.53 17.20
C LEU A 7 -4.78 -21.51 16.14
N SER A 8 -3.68 -21.76 15.41
CA SER A 8 -3.25 -20.92 14.27
C SER A 8 -3.93 -21.24 12.94
N LEU A 9 -4.66 -22.36 12.86
CA LEU A 9 -5.40 -22.77 11.64
C LEU A 9 -6.83 -22.21 11.58
N ILE A 10 -7.41 -21.80 12.72
CA ILE A 10 -8.80 -21.32 12.79
C ILE A 10 -9.01 -19.98 12.04
N PRO A 11 -8.10 -18.98 12.14
CA PRO A 11 -8.27 -17.73 11.39
C PRO A 11 -8.01 -17.87 9.88
N LEU A 12 -7.09 -18.78 9.50
CA LEU A 12 -6.79 -19.11 8.10
C LEU A 12 -7.93 -19.89 7.43
N ALA A 13 -8.60 -20.79 8.16
CA ALA A 13 -9.82 -21.44 7.69
C ALA A 13 -10.96 -20.42 7.48
N GLY A 14 -11.08 -19.41 8.35
CA GLY A 14 -12.07 -18.33 8.21
C GLY A 14 -11.87 -17.42 6.99
N ALA A 15 -10.61 -17.08 6.65
CA ALA A 15 -10.28 -16.32 5.44
C ALA A 15 -10.40 -17.17 4.15
N ALA A 16 -10.05 -18.46 4.22
CA ALA A 16 -10.26 -19.39 3.13
C ALA A 16 -11.75 -19.58 2.81
N LEU A 17 -12.63 -19.65 3.82
CA LEU A 17 -14.08 -19.79 3.64
C LEU A 17 -14.77 -18.61 2.94
N ALA A 18 -14.10 -17.45 2.81
CA ALA A 18 -14.60 -16.28 2.09
C ALA A 18 -14.33 -16.31 0.57
N GLN A 19 -13.35 -17.12 0.13
CA GLN A 19 -13.03 -17.35 -1.28
C GLN A 19 -13.47 -18.77 -1.64
N GLN A 20 -14.76 -18.92 -1.97
CA GLN A 20 -15.32 -20.22 -2.32
C GLN A 20 -15.13 -20.55 -3.80
N SER A 21 -14.90 -21.83 -4.09
CA SER A 21 -14.98 -22.34 -5.46
C SER A 21 -16.39 -22.16 -6.02
N VAL A 22 -16.48 -21.96 -7.33
CA VAL A 22 -17.75 -21.80 -8.06
C VAL A 22 -17.89 -22.89 -9.12
N ALA A 23 -19.13 -23.22 -9.47
CA ALA A 23 -19.40 -24.14 -10.55
C ALA A 23 -18.84 -23.58 -11.87
N TRP A 24 -18.10 -24.42 -12.59
CA TRP A 24 -17.50 -24.06 -13.86
C TRP A 24 -17.47 -25.28 -14.78
N THR A 25 -17.71 -25.09 -16.07
CA THR A 25 -17.64 -26.17 -17.06
C THR A 25 -16.50 -25.90 -18.01
N ASP A 26 -15.64 -26.91 -18.18
CA ASP A 26 -14.58 -26.85 -19.16
C ASP A 26 -15.14 -26.84 -20.57
N SER A 27 -14.95 -25.72 -21.27
CA SER A 27 -15.45 -25.56 -22.64
C SER A 27 -14.80 -26.50 -23.65
N THR A 28 -13.63 -27.05 -23.34
CA THR A 28 -12.92 -27.97 -24.25
C THR A 28 -13.42 -29.41 -24.10
N THR A 29 -13.65 -29.86 -22.87
CA THR A 29 -13.99 -31.27 -22.59
C THR A 29 -15.43 -31.49 -22.15
N GLY A 30 -16.18 -30.42 -21.84
CA GLY A 30 -17.53 -30.49 -21.31
C GLY A 30 -17.61 -30.90 -19.83
N ILE A 31 -16.48 -31.15 -19.16
CA ILE A 31 -16.46 -31.64 -17.78
C ILE A 31 -16.92 -30.52 -16.84
N PRO A 32 -17.94 -30.77 -15.99
CA PRO A 32 -18.32 -29.85 -14.93
C PRO A 32 -17.37 -29.99 -13.74
N PHE A 33 -17.01 -28.86 -13.16
CA PHE A 33 -16.09 -28.74 -12.03
C PHE A 33 -16.63 -27.78 -10.97
N GLN A 34 -16.08 -27.90 -9.77
CA GLN A 34 -15.95 -26.76 -8.87
C GLN A 34 -14.57 -26.16 -9.05
N SER A 35 -14.49 -24.85 -9.26
CA SER A 35 -13.25 -24.17 -9.64
C SER A 35 -12.98 -22.94 -8.79
N TYR A 36 -11.72 -22.76 -8.44
CA TYR A 36 -11.18 -21.51 -7.92
C TYR A 36 -10.31 -20.86 -8.99
N VAL A 37 -10.38 -19.54 -9.12
CA VAL A 37 -9.49 -18.77 -9.98
C VAL A 37 -8.80 -17.74 -9.10
N ASP A 38 -7.48 -17.80 -9.08
CA ASP A 38 -6.69 -16.77 -8.43
C ASP A 38 -6.84 -15.45 -9.21
N PRO A 39 -7.32 -14.37 -8.56
CA PRO A 39 -7.62 -13.12 -9.25
C PRO A 39 -6.36 -12.33 -9.66
N VAL A 40 -5.19 -12.68 -9.12
CA VAL A 40 -3.94 -11.95 -9.35
C VAL A 40 -3.16 -12.58 -10.51
N HIS A 41 -3.01 -13.90 -10.47
CA HIS A 41 -2.15 -14.67 -11.37
C HIS A 41 -2.93 -15.47 -12.41
N GLY A 42 -4.26 -15.47 -12.35
CA GLY A 42 -5.11 -16.15 -13.33
C GLY A 42 -4.96 -17.68 -13.31
N ILE A 43 -4.49 -18.23 -12.19
CA ILE A 43 -4.35 -19.68 -12.00
C ILE A 43 -5.72 -20.24 -11.63
N ARG A 44 -6.24 -21.17 -12.44
CA ARG A 44 -7.46 -21.91 -12.13
C ARG A 44 -7.13 -23.30 -11.62
N LEU A 45 -7.78 -23.68 -10.53
CA LEU A 45 -7.70 -25.00 -9.92
C LEU A 45 -9.11 -25.57 -9.74
N SER A 46 -9.37 -26.67 -10.43
CA SER A 46 -10.72 -27.26 -10.54
C SER A 46 -10.74 -28.71 -10.07
N THR A 47 -11.81 -29.13 -9.37
CA THR A 47 -12.00 -30.53 -8.96
C THR A 47 -13.37 -31.08 -9.36
N ALA A 48 -13.38 -32.35 -9.74
CA ALA A 48 -14.55 -33.18 -9.93
C ALA A 48 -14.30 -34.54 -9.26
N PHE A 49 -15.24 -35.01 -8.47
CA PHE A 49 -15.18 -36.24 -7.68
C PHE A 49 -16.18 -37.27 -8.22
N PRO A 50 -15.91 -38.58 -8.01
CA PRO A 50 -16.92 -39.62 -8.19
C PRO A 50 -18.11 -39.40 -7.25
N PRO A 51 -19.24 -40.09 -7.45
CA PRO A 51 -20.38 -40.01 -6.54
C PRO A 51 -19.95 -40.19 -5.08
N VAL A 52 -20.64 -39.48 -4.17
CA VAL A 52 -20.29 -39.45 -2.75
C VAL A 52 -20.21 -40.88 -2.20
N SER A 53 -18.99 -41.33 -1.92
CA SER A 53 -18.72 -42.62 -1.28
C SER A 53 -17.57 -42.44 -0.28
N ALA A 54 -17.71 -43.08 0.88
CA ALA A 54 -16.65 -43.13 1.89
C ALA A 54 -15.37 -43.83 1.40
N SER A 55 -15.44 -44.54 0.25
CA SER A 55 -14.30 -45.21 -0.38
C SER A 55 -13.62 -44.40 -1.50
N SER A 56 -14.06 -43.15 -1.77
CA SER A 56 -13.45 -42.36 -2.84
C SER A 56 -12.04 -41.91 -2.47
N THR A 57 -11.05 -42.45 -3.21
CA THR A 57 -9.64 -42.14 -3.03
C THR A 57 -9.09 -41.22 -4.12
N GLU A 58 -9.96 -40.71 -5.00
CA GLU A 58 -9.56 -40.03 -6.22
C GLU A 58 -10.45 -38.85 -6.64
N PHE A 59 -9.91 -38.05 -7.55
CA PHE A 59 -10.63 -36.98 -8.24
C PHE A 59 -10.00 -36.68 -9.60
N VAL A 60 -10.76 -36.02 -10.48
CA VAL A 60 -10.25 -35.35 -11.69
C VAL A 60 -9.94 -33.90 -11.34
N GLY A 61 -8.72 -33.49 -11.59
CA GLY A 61 -8.21 -32.15 -11.35
C GLY A 61 -7.87 -31.41 -12.65
N GLU A 62 -8.00 -30.09 -12.61
CA GLU A 62 -7.54 -29.22 -13.70
C GLU A 62 -6.68 -28.08 -13.13
N ILE A 63 -5.51 -27.85 -13.74
CA ILE A 63 -4.70 -26.65 -13.54
C ILE A 63 -4.66 -25.88 -14.86
N VAL A 64 -5.13 -24.64 -14.87
CA VAL A 64 -4.92 -23.70 -16.00
C VAL A 64 -4.10 -22.54 -15.48
N ALA A 65 -2.99 -22.23 -16.14
CA ALA A 65 -2.15 -21.12 -15.73
C ALA A 65 -1.59 -20.37 -16.93
N PRO A 66 -1.29 -19.06 -16.80
CA PRO A 66 -0.59 -18.33 -17.84
C PRO A 66 0.75 -18.98 -18.19
N ILE A 67 1.18 -18.86 -19.45
CA ILE A 67 2.47 -19.42 -19.92
C ILE A 67 3.70 -18.80 -19.21
N ALA A 68 3.49 -17.66 -18.55
CA ALA A 68 4.46 -17.01 -17.69
C ALA A 68 4.69 -17.80 -16.39
N ALA A 69 3.68 -18.47 -15.85
CA ALA A 69 3.81 -19.37 -14.71
C ALA A 69 4.62 -20.60 -15.14
N LYS A 70 5.88 -20.65 -14.75
CA LYS A 70 6.81 -21.72 -15.11
C LYS A 70 6.61 -22.99 -14.30
N TRP A 71 5.91 -22.92 -13.18
CA TRP A 71 5.29 -24.07 -12.51
C TRP A 71 4.19 -23.59 -11.57
N VAL A 72 3.23 -24.48 -11.29
CA VAL A 72 2.18 -24.28 -10.28
C VAL A 72 2.19 -25.46 -9.32
N GLY A 73 2.21 -25.14 -8.02
CA GLY A 73 2.01 -26.07 -6.92
C GLY A 73 0.59 -25.99 -6.37
N TRP A 74 0.06 -27.12 -5.92
CA TRP A 74 -1.26 -27.25 -5.30
C TRP A 74 -1.15 -28.16 -4.07
N THR A 75 -1.38 -27.62 -2.88
CA THR A 75 -1.51 -28.42 -1.65
C THR A 75 -2.94 -28.87 -1.42
N LEU A 76 -3.12 -30.17 -1.18
CA LEU A 76 -4.43 -30.78 -0.93
C LEU A 76 -4.92 -30.62 0.52
N GLY A 77 -4.14 -29.95 1.36
CA GLY A 77 -4.51 -29.60 2.74
C GLY A 77 -4.16 -28.14 3.09
N PRO A 78 -4.40 -27.69 4.34
CA PRO A 78 -4.12 -26.32 4.73
C PRO A 78 -2.61 -26.09 4.88
N GLY A 79 -2.00 -25.49 3.86
CA GLY A 79 -0.58 -25.10 3.85
C GLY A 79 0.37 -26.14 3.24
N MET A 80 1.65 -25.79 3.13
CA MET A 80 2.69 -26.58 2.46
C MET A 80 3.13 -27.81 3.26
N ASN A 81 3.24 -27.70 4.58
CA ASN A 81 3.85 -28.73 5.42
C ASN A 81 2.82 -29.78 5.84
N ASN A 82 3.23 -31.04 5.86
CA ASN A 82 2.43 -32.20 6.27
C ASN A 82 1.18 -32.47 5.41
N ASN A 83 1.12 -31.88 4.22
CA ASN A 83 0.04 -32.08 3.25
C ASN A 83 0.60 -32.67 1.95
N LEU A 84 -0.25 -33.41 1.22
CA LEU A 84 0.10 -33.88 -0.11
C LEU A 84 0.19 -32.68 -1.07
N LEU A 85 1.34 -32.53 -1.73
CA LEU A 85 1.60 -31.47 -2.70
C LEU A 85 1.57 -32.05 -4.11
N LEU A 86 0.87 -31.40 -5.01
CA LEU A 86 0.95 -31.61 -6.44
C LEU A 86 1.72 -30.44 -7.05
N VAL A 87 2.57 -30.69 -8.04
CA VAL A 87 3.24 -29.62 -8.79
C VAL A 87 3.29 -30.00 -10.26
N ALA A 88 3.04 -29.04 -11.14
CA ALA A 88 3.04 -29.23 -12.58
C ALA A 88 3.63 -28.02 -13.33
N TRP A 89 4.21 -28.29 -14.50
CA TRP A 89 4.78 -27.28 -15.37
C TRP A 89 4.84 -27.72 -16.84
N PRO A 90 4.85 -26.76 -17.78
CA PRO A 90 5.05 -27.07 -19.19
C PRO A 90 6.52 -27.40 -19.48
N ASN A 91 6.74 -28.47 -20.25
CA ASN A 91 8.00 -28.79 -20.90
C ASN A 91 7.73 -28.96 -22.40
N GLY A 92 8.01 -27.92 -23.17
CA GLY A 92 7.53 -27.81 -24.55
C GLY A 92 6.00 -27.85 -24.61
N ASN A 93 5.44 -28.72 -25.44
CA ASN A 93 3.99 -28.90 -25.59
C ASN A 93 3.40 -29.96 -24.63
N SER A 94 4.19 -30.46 -23.69
CA SER A 94 3.78 -31.47 -22.70
C SER A 94 3.78 -30.89 -21.29
N ILE A 95 3.05 -31.52 -20.37
CA ILE A 95 3.08 -31.18 -18.95
C ILE A 95 3.88 -32.24 -18.21
N VAL A 96 4.80 -31.79 -17.36
CA VAL A 96 5.49 -32.62 -16.38
C VAL A 96 4.91 -32.32 -15.01
N SER A 97 4.70 -33.34 -14.20
CA SER A 97 4.13 -33.20 -12.87
C SER A 97 4.69 -34.22 -11.87
N SER A 98 4.50 -33.95 -10.58
CA SER A 98 4.90 -34.87 -9.50
C SER A 98 4.08 -34.67 -8.24
N THR A 99 4.02 -35.72 -7.42
CA THR A 99 3.51 -35.68 -6.03
C THR A 99 4.66 -35.52 -5.05
N ARG A 100 4.53 -34.59 -4.11
CA ARG A 100 5.58 -34.24 -3.16
C ARG A 100 5.07 -34.10 -1.73
N TYR A 101 6.01 -34.14 -0.79
CA TYR A 101 5.75 -33.97 0.63
C TYR A 101 6.92 -33.32 1.34
N THR A 102 6.62 -32.54 2.38
CA THR A 102 7.62 -32.00 3.31
C THR A 102 7.00 -31.84 4.69
N THR A 103 7.82 -31.88 5.74
CA THR A 103 7.41 -31.60 7.13
C THR A 103 7.76 -30.17 7.58
N GLY A 104 8.54 -29.44 6.77
CA GLY A 104 8.99 -28.06 7.03
C GLY A 104 9.03 -27.20 5.77
N TYR A 105 9.37 -25.92 5.92
CA TYR A 105 9.51 -24.96 4.81
C TYR A 105 10.85 -25.13 4.09
N THR A 106 11.04 -26.31 3.52
CA THR A 106 12.21 -26.75 2.77
C THR A 106 11.75 -27.44 1.49
N GLU A 107 12.65 -27.60 0.52
CA GLU A 107 12.33 -28.23 -0.77
C GLU A 107 11.61 -29.58 -0.60
N PRO A 108 10.36 -29.71 -1.09
CA PRO A 108 9.60 -30.95 -0.97
C PRO A 108 10.18 -32.09 -1.79
N THR A 109 10.21 -33.28 -1.20
CA THR A 109 10.69 -34.49 -1.87
C THR A 109 9.56 -35.21 -2.60
N VAL A 110 9.88 -35.88 -3.71
CA VAL A 110 8.94 -36.72 -4.43
C VAL A 110 8.56 -37.93 -3.57
N ILE A 111 7.26 -38.25 -3.54
CA ILE A 111 6.73 -39.41 -2.82
C ILE A 111 6.07 -40.41 -3.76
N THR A 112 5.99 -41.66 -3.31
CA THR A 112 5.26 -42.75 -3.98
C THR A 112 3.92 -43.00 -3.29
N GLY A 113 2.96 -43.59 -4.02
CA GLY A 113 1.62 -43.90 -3.51
C GLY A 113 0.53 -43.29 -4.38
N PRO A 114 0.33 -41.96 -4.36
CA PRO A 114 -0.58 -41.30 -5.27
C PRO A 114 -0.14 -41.46 -6.74
N THR A 115 -1.10 -41.65 -7.63
CA THR A 115 -0.86 -41.77 -9.07
C THR A 115 -1.50 -40.61 -9.82
N LEU A 116 -0.69 -39.84 -10.54
CA LEU A 116 -1.13 -38.76 -11.41
C LEU A 116 -1.16 -39.24 -12.86
N THR A 117 -2.35 -39.26 -13.47
CA THR A 117 -2.52 -39.65 -14.87
C THR A 117 -3.04 -38.47 -15.68
N THR A 118 -2.27 -38.01 -16.67
CA THR A 118 -2.70 -36.93 -17.57
C THR A 118 -3.83 -37.40 -18.48
N ILE A 119 -4.91 -36.62 -18.54
CA ILE A 119 -6.01 -36.80 -19.49
C ILE A 119 -5.69 -35.91 -20.71
N THR A 120 -5.13 -36.52 -21.74
CA THR A 120 -4.55 -35.82 -22.89
C THR A 120 -5.57 -35.00 -23.66
N ALA A 121 -6.83 -35.47 -23.76
CA ALA A 121 -7.91 -34.80 -24.50
C ALA A 121 -8.19 -33.37 -24.02
N GLY A 122 -7.93 -33.06 -22.74
CA GLY A 122 -8.10 -31.72 -22.16
C GLY A 122 -6.79 -30.99 -21.83
N THR A 123 -5.63 -31.60 -22.06
CA THR A 123 -4.32 -31.01 -21.71
C THR A 123 -3.72 -30.28 -22.89
N THR A 124 -3.35 -29.02 -22.71
CA THR A 124 -2.83 -28.17 -23.81
C THR A 124 -1.77 -27.20 -23.33
N VAL A 125 -0.78 -26.91 -24.18
CA VAL A 125 0.13 -25.75 -24.01
C VAL A 125 0.02 -24.89 -25.26
N ASN A 126 -0.24 -23.60 -25.09
CA ASN A 126 -0.29 -22.65 -26.19
C ASN A 126 0.50 -21.37 -25.83
N ALA A 127 0.47 -20.39 -26.74
CA ALA A 127 1.23 -19.15 -26.61
C ALA A 127 0.85 -18.29 -25.39
N THR A 128 -0.28 -18.55 -24.74
CA THR A 128 -0.82 -17.72 -23.65
C THR A 128 -0.96 -18.49 -22.35
N HIS A 129 -1.29 -19.78 -22.39
CA HIS A 129 -1.58 -20.60 -21.23
C HIS A 129 -1.09 -22.02 -21.41
N TRP A 130 -0.86 -22.69 -20.29
CA TRP A 130 -0.84 -24.14 -20.23
C TRP A 130 -1.98 -24.63 -19.35
N LYS A 131 -2.49 -25.79 -19.71
CA LYS A 131 -3.60 -26.47 -19.06
C LYS A 131 -3.23 -27.91 -18.88
N TRP A 132 -3.37 -28.40 -17.65
CA TRP A 132 -3.19 -29.79 -17.28
C TRP A 132 -4.50 -30.34 -16.73
N LEU A 133 -5.10 -31.27 -17.46
CA LEU A 133 -6.24 -32.05 -16.99
C LEU A 133 -5.73 -33.43 -16.58
N PHE A 134 -6.07 -33.90 -15.38
CA PHE A 134 -5.49 -35.12 -14.83
C PHE A 134 -6.44 -35.85 -13.87
N ARG A 135 -6.21 -37.15 -13.72
CA ARG A 135 -6.77 -37.99 -12.67
C ARG A 135 -5.75 -38.13 -11.54
N CYS A 136 -6.18 -37.92 -10.30
CA CYS A 136 -5.38 -38.05 -9.10
C CYS A 136 -5.89 -39.23 -8.26
N GLN A 137 -5.23 -40.39 -8.33
CA GLN A 137 -5.62 -41.60 -7.61
C GLN A 137 -4.83 -41.74 -6.31
N GLY A 138 -5.50 -42.11 -5.21
CA GLY A 138 -4.86 -42.19 -3.90
C GLY A 138 -4.46 -40.83 -3.33
N CYS A 139 -5.11 -39.75 -3.76
CA CYS A 139 -4.75 -38.37 -3.40
C CYS A 139 -5.57 -37.80 -2.24
N THR A 140 -6.66 -38.46 -1.84
CA THR A 140 -7.55 -37.92 -0.80
C THR A 140 -7.06 -38.20 0.63
N THR A 141 -6.09 -39.11 0.79
CA THR A 141 -5.47 -39.50 2.05
C THR A 141 -3.96 -39.69 1.88
N TRP A 142 -3.16 -39.28 2.86
CA TRP A 142 -1.71 -39.46 2.86
C TRP A 142 -1.17 -39.67 4.29
N THR A 143 0.09 -40.03 4.41
CA THR A 143 0.74 -40.17 5.72
C THR A 143 0.77 -38.81 6.42
N GLY A 144 -0.01 -38.66 7.49
CA GLY A 144 -0.09 -37.42 8.27
C GLY A 144 -1.33 -36.55 8.00
N GLY A 145 -2.21 -36.92 7.07
CA GLY A 145 -3.44 -36.15 6.83
C GLY A 145 -4.38 -36.71 5.75
N SER A 146 -5.51 -36.05 5.58
CA SER A 146 -6.49 -36.31 4.52
C SER A 146 -7.21 -35.02 4.15
N MET A 147 -7.86 -35.00 2.99
CA MET A 147 -8.75 -33.91 2.61
C MET A 147 -10.22 -34.28 2.83
N THR A 148 -11.06 -33.26 3.02
CA THR A 148 -12.51 -33.37 3.08
C THR A 148 -13.06 -33.52 1.66
N THR A 149 -13.51 -34.72 1.31
CA THR A 149 -14.04 -35.01 -0.03
C THR A 149 -15.51 -34.62 -0.20
N ASN A 150 -16.26 -34.44 0.88
CA ASN A 150 -17.67 -34.03 0.84
C ASN A 150 -17.93 -32.96 1.93
N GLY A 151 -17.65 -31.70 1.59
CA GLY A 151 -17.82 -30.55 2.48
C GLY A 151 -17.10 -29.32 1.94
N VAL A 152 -16.43 -28.59 2.82
CA VAL A 152 -15.49 -27.54 2.41
C VAL A 152 -14.08 -27.94 2.80
N GLN A 153 -13.20 -28.05 1.80
CA GLN A 153 -11.77 -28.31 1.98
C GLN A 153 -10.97 -27.02 1.84
N VAL A 154 -10.00 -26.77 2.71
CA VAL A 154 -9.04 -25.68 2.47
C VAL A 154 -7.89 -26.22 1.62
N PHE A 155 -7.77 -25.70 0.41
CA PHE A 155 -6.64 -25.95 -0.47
C PHE A 155 -5.70 -24.75 -0.48
N GLY A 156 -4.49 -24.98 -0.99
CA GLY A 156 -3.54 -23.93 -1.26
C GLY A 156 -2.89 -24.07 -2.62
N TRP A 157 -2.42 -22.96 -3.15
CA TRP A 157 -1.71 -22.92 -4.42
C TRP A 157 -0.44 -22.11 -4.26
N ALA A 158 0.53 -22.39 -5.12
CA ALA A 158 1.76 -21.64 -5.25
C ALA A 158 2.14 -21.57 -6.72
N TYR A 159 2.91 -20.58 -7.13
CA TYR A 159 3.42 -20.52 -8.49
C TYR A 159 4.77 -19.85 -8.56
N SER A 160 5.46 -20.03 -9.68
CA SER A 160 6.68 -19.28 -9.94
C SER A 160 6.83 -18.89 -11.39
N LEU A 161 7.53 -17.78 -11.59
CA LEU A 161 8.05 -17.30 -12.86
C LEU A 161 9.43 -17.89 -13.17
N THR A 162 10.05 -18.58 -12.21
CA THR A 162 11.33 -19.28 -12.36
C THR A 162 11.08 -20.74 -12.73
N ALA A 163 11.71 -21.21 -13.80
CA ALA A 163 11.55 -22.58 -14.26
C ALA A 163 12.13 -23.61 -13.29
N ALA A 164 11.57 -24.82 -13.34
CA ALA A 164 12.15 -25.99 -12.70
C ALA A 164 13.63 -26.16 -13.15
N ALA A 165 14.52 -26.51 -12.24
CA ALA A 165 15.95 -26.63 -12.54
C ALA A 165 16.24 -27.65 -13.66
N THR A 166 15.42 -28.70 -13.78
CA THR A 166 15.49 -29.69 -14.86
C THR A 166 14.06 -29.95 -15.38
N PRO A 167 13.56 -29.14 -16.33
CA PRO A 167 12.14 -29.16 -16.74
C PRO A 167 11.62 -30.49 -17.30
N SER A 168 12.48 -31.39 -17.76
CA SER A 168 12.07 -32.72 -18.22
C SER A 168 11.95 -33.76 -17.11
N ASN A 169 12.43 -33.47 -15.89
CA ASN A 169 12.51 -34.43 -14.80
C ASN A 169 11.41 -34.16 -13.76
N PRO A 170 10.45 -35.06 -13.52
CA PRO A 170 9.43 -34.88 -12.48
C PRO A 170 10.02 -34.74 -11.06
N ALA A 171 11.25 -35.22 -10.82
CA ALA A 171 12.00 -35.03 -9.58
C ALA A 171 12.89 -33.76 -9.57
N SER A 172 12.66 -32.79 -10.47
CA SER A 172 13.40 -31.52 -10.50
C SER A 172 13.36 -30.78 -9.17
N THR A 173 14.39 -29.99 -8.88
CA THR A 173 14.34 -29.01 -7.78
C THR A 173 13.73 -27.70 -8.26
N PHE A 174 13.23 -26.91 -7.31
CA PHE A 174 12.71 -25.57 -7.55
C PHE A 174 13.41 -24.54 -6.66
N THR A 175 13.34 -23.27 -7.07
CA THR A 175 13.48 -22.16 -6.13
C THR A 175 12.16 -21.95 -5.41
N GLU A 176 12.17 -21.20 -4.30
CA GLU A 176 10.92 -20.81 -3.62
C GLU A 176 9.93 -20.14 -4.60
N HIS A 177 8.63 -20.43 -4.43
CA HIS A 177 7.55 -19.84 -5.25
C HIS A 177 7.51 -18.32 -5.10
N ASP A 178 7.14 -17.63 -6.18
CA ASP A 178 7.02 -16.17 -6.22
C ASP A 178 5.77 -15.67 -5.46
N ASP A 179 4.71 -16.47 -5.41
CA ASP A 179 3.51 -16.19 -4.61
C ASP A 179 2.75 -17.49 -4.28
N PHE A 180 1.85 -17.40 -3.30
CA PHE A 180 1.00 -18.49 -2.84
C PHE A 180 -0.28 -17.98 -2.18
N GLY A 181 -1.30 -18.84 -2.12
CA GLY A 181 -2.58 -18.50 -1.50
C GLY A 181 -3.30 -19.73 -0.96
N LEU A 182 -4.35 -19.50 -0.16
CA LEU A 182 -5.27 -20.53 0.33
C LEU A 182 -6.70 -20.14 0.00
N TRP A 183 -7.57 -21.13 -0.24
CA TRP A 183 -8.99 -20.90 -0.47
C TRP A 183 -9.85 -22.05 0.06
N GLY A 184 -11.13 -21.79 0.29
CA GLY A 184 -12.13 -22.77 0.68
C GLY A 184 -12.76 -23.38 -0.56
N HIS A 185 -12.54 -24.66 -0.82
CA HIS A 185 -13.09 -25.38 -1.96
C HIS A 185 -14.32 -26.18 -1.53
N ASN A 186 -15.46 -25.96 -2.18
CA ASN A 186 -16.69 -26.71 -1.93
C ASN A 186 -16.63 -28.06 -2.65
N THR A 187 -16.09 -29.07 -1.96
CA THR A 187 -15.99 -30.43 -2.49
C THR A 187 -17.34 -31.15 -2.51
N ALA A 188 -18.29 -30.76 -1.64
CA ALA A 188 -19.65 -31.30 -1.65
C ALA A 188 -20.39 -31.04 -2.97
N SER A 189 -20.14 -29.89 -3.61
CA SER A 189 -20.74 -29.53 -4.91
C SER A 189 -19.94 -30.03 -6.11
N ALA A 190 -18.90 -30.84 -5.90
CA ALA A 190 -18.00 -31.33 -6.94
C ALA A 190 -18.21 -32.82 -7.27
N HIS A 191 -19.28 -33.45 -6.82
CA HIS A 191 -19.58 -34.86 -7.09
C HIS A 191 -20.51 -35.03 -8.30
N TYR A 192 -20.18 -35.99 -9.18
CA TYR A 192 -20.95 -36.21 -10.41
C TYR A 192 -21.22 -37.70 -10.65
N ASP A 193 -22.47 -38.04 -10.97
CA ASP A 193 -22.93 -39.40 -11.24
C ASP A 193 -22.22 -40.05 -12.44
N ASN A 194 -21.83 -39.23 -13.40
CA ASN A 194 -21.14 -39.63 -14.63
C ASN A 194 -19.61 -39.42 -14.55
N TYR A 195 -19.02 -39.46 -13.36
CA TYR A 195 -17.59 -39.22 -13.16
C TYR A 195 -16.67 -40.12 -13.99
N ASP A 196 -17.06 -41.38 -14.17
CA ASP A 196 -16.25 -42.34 -14.95
C ASP A 196 -16.12 -41.92 -16.42
N ASP A 197 -17.09 -41.16 -16.96
CA ASP A 197 -17.02 -40.60 -18.32
C ASP A 197 -15.90 -39.56 -18.42
N PHE A 198 -15.55 -38.86 -17.32
CA PHE A 198 -14.47 -37.85 -17.34
C PHE A 198 -13.09 -38.48 -17.58
N LEU A 199 -12.94 -39.77 -17.27
CA LEU A 199 -11.65 -40.47 -17.21
C LEU A 199 -11.07 -40.80 -18.60
N ASP A 200 -11.92 -40.88 -19.62
CA ASP A 200 -11.50 -41.09 -21.02
C ASP A 200 -11.55 -39.81 -21.87
N GLY A 201 -12.00 -38.69 -21.28
CA GLY A 201 -12.10 -37.38 -21.93
C GLY A 201 -13.21 -37.28 -22.99
N SER A 202 -14.20 -38.18 -22.99
CA SER A 202 -15.23 -38.31 -24.04
C SER A 202 -16.63 -37.80 -23.67
N VAL A 203 -16.77 -36.84 -22.75
CA VAL A 203 -18.10 -36.51 -22.21
C VAL A 203 -18.86 -35.52 -23.08
N ALA A 204 -20.00 -35.97 -23.62
CA ALA A 204 -20.95 -35.14 -24.36
C ALA A 204 -21.65 -34.11 -23.44
N PRO A 205 -22.14 -32.97 -23.99
CA PRO A 205 -22.62 -31.85 -23.18
C PRO A 205 -23.87 -32.19 -22.36
N VAL A 206 -23.82 -31.99 -21.04
CA VAL A 206 -25.02 -32.03 -20.18
C VAL A 206 -25.74 -30.69 -20.30
N THR A 207 -26.94 -30.72 -20.91
CA THR A 207 -27.86 -29.59 -20.95
C THR A 207 -28.55 -29.45 -19.60
N SER A 208 -28.22 -28.41 -18.83
CA SER A 208 -29.05 -27.97 -17.70
C SER A 208 -29.78 -26.68 -18.06
N THR A 209 -31.10 -26.76 -18.00
CA THR A 209 -32.06 -25.71 -18.31
C THR A 209 -32.09 -24.67 -17.21
N VAL A 210 -31.70 -23.43 -17.53
CA VAL A 210 -32.04 -22.23 -16.76
C VAL A 210 -32.96 -21.36 -17.61
N PRO A 211 -34.05 -20.76 -17.06
CA PRO A 211 -35.12 -20.16 -17.86
C PRO A 211 -34.64 -18.98 -18.68
N THR A 212 -34.98 -19.03 -19.96
CA THR A 212 -34.66 -18.05 -20.98
C THR A 212 -35.51 -16.79 -20.80
N SER A 213 -34.87 -15.64 -20.56
CA SER A 213 -35.42 -14.38 -21.09
C SER A 213 -34.78 -14.15 -22.44
N THR A 214 -35.51 -14.49 -23.49
CA THR A 214 -35.13 -14.24 -24.88
C THR A 214 -35.05 -12.74 -25.11
N THR A 215 -33.91 -12.28 -25.62
CA THR A 215 -33.92 -11.13 -26.53
C THR A 215 -32.96 -11.44 -27.66
N THR A 216 -33.54 -11.50 -28.85
CA THR A 216 -32.94 -11.75 -30.16
C THR A 216 -31.66 -10.97 -30.40
N THR A 217 -30.64 -11.69 -30.88
CA THR A 217 -29.43 -11.13 -31.47
C THR A 217 -29.80 -10.34 -32.72
N ALA A 218 -29.82 -9.02 -32.61
CA ALA A 218 -29.60 -8.16 -33.75
C ALA A 218 -28.08 -8.03 -33.93
N THR A 219 -27.61 -8.25 -35.16
CA THR A 219 -26.24 -7.92 -35.56
C THR A 219 -26.03 -6.42 -35.37
N SER A 220 -25.54 -6.00 -34.21
CA SER A 220 -25.17 -4.60 -34.00
C SER A 220 -23.71 -4.42 -34.39
N THR A 221 -23.49 -3.67 -35.46
CA THR A 221 -22.34 -2.77 -35.56
C THR A 221 -22.08 -2.17 -34.17
N THR A 222 -20.84 -2.26 -33.69
CA THR A 222 -20.36 -1.73 -32.42
C THR A 222 -20.96 -0.36 -32.12
N THR A 223 -22.03 -0.33 -31.33
CA THR A 223 -22.61 0.91 -30.86
C THR A 223 -21.72 1.44 -29.75
N VAL A 224 -21.26 2.66 -29.97
CA VAL A 224 -20.68 3.56 -28.97
C VAL A 224 -21.53 3.51 -27.69
N PRO A 225 -20.91 3.44 -26.50
CA PRO A 225 -21.63 3.34 -25.23
C PRO A 225 -22.67 4.45 -25.07
N THR A 226 -23.89 4.06 -24.67
CA THR A 226 -25.13 4.84 -24.63
C THR A 226 -25.24 5.85 -23.50
N VAL A 227 -24.17 6.07 -22.72
CA VAL A 227 -24.14 7.14 -21.72
C VAL A 227 -23.20 8.23 -22.24
N SER A 228 -23.76 9.39 -22.61
CA SER A 228 -22.95 10.58 -22.90
C SER A 228 -22.08 10.87 -21.67
N ALA A 229 -20.76 10.82 -21.87
CA ALA A 229 -19.80 10.99 -20.81
C ALA A 229 -19.95 12.38 -20.19
N THR A 230 -20.26 12.45 -18.88
CA THR A 230 -20.46 13.73 -18.19
C THR A 230 -19.12 14.47 -18.08
N PRO A 231 -18.96 15.65 -18.70
CA PRO A 231 -17.72 16.41 -18.59
C PRO A 231 -17.66 17.17 -17.25
N TYR A 232 -16.43 17.41 -16.79
CA TYR A 232 -16.12 18.15 -15.56
C TYR A 232 -15.16 19.31 -15.84
N ASP A 233 -15.29 20.36 -15.04
CA ASP A 233 -14.35 21.49 -15.05
C ASP A 233 -13.01 21.08 -14.46
N TYR A 234 -13.05 20.29 -13.39
CA TYR A 234 -11.86 19.71 -12.78
C TYR A 234 -12.05 18.22 -12.54
N ILE A 235 -11.09 17.42 -13.00
CA ILE A 235 -10.93 16.03 -12.60
C ILE A 235 -9.69 15.94 -11.70
N VAL A 236 -9.90 15.60 -10.44
CA VAL A 236 -8.84 15.40 -9.44
C VAL A 236 -8.63 13.91 -9.26
N VAL A 237 -7.38 13.44 -9.39
CA VAL A 237 -7.04 12.01 -9.41
C VAL A 237 -6.26 11.63 -8.16
N GLY A 238 -6.92 10.97 -7.22
CA GLY A 238 -6.40 10.53 -5.92
C GLY A 238 -7.00 11.32 -4.76
N ALA A 239 -7.72 10.65 -3.86
CA ALA A 239 -8.32 11.25 -2.67
C ALA A 239 -7.36 11.24 -1.47
N GLY A 240 -6.11 11.63 -1.68
CA GLY A 240 -5.09 11.75 -0.63
C GLY A 240 -5.05 13.12 0.06
N ALA A 241 -3.92 13.40 0.73
CA ALA A 241 -3.68 14.65 1.46
C ALA A 241 -3.85 15.92 0.59
N GLY A 242 -3.35 15.90 -0.64
CA GLY A 242 -3.49 17.03 -1.56
C GLY A 242 -4.84 17.03 -2.30
N GLY A 243 -5.23 15.87 -2.83
CA GLY A 243 -6.40 15.74 -3.70
C GLY A 243 -7.73 16.10 -3.05
N ILE A 244 -7.94 15.71 -1.79
CA ILE A 244 -9.17 16.09 -1.07
C ILE A 244 -9.23 17.62 -0.86
N VAL A 245 -8.11 18.23 -0.46
CA VAL A 245 -8.05 19.68 -0.18
C VAL A 245 -8.30 20.49 -1.45
N VAL A 246 -7.62 20.16 -2.55
CA VAL A 246 -7.79 20.89 -3.82
C VAL A 246 -9.21 20.69 -4.37
N ALA A 247 -9.79 19.50 -4.27
CA ALA A 247 -11.16 19.25 -4.73
C ALA A 247 -12.20 20.03 -3.91
N ASP A 248 -12.01 20.16 -2.59
CA ASP A 248 -12.86 21.00 -1.73
C ASP A 248 -12.80 22.47 -2.15
N ARG A 249 -11.59 23.03 -2.31
CA ARG A 249 -11.43 24.43 -2.68
C ARG A 249 -11.95 24.76 -4.08
N LEU A 250 -11.76 23.86 -5.04
CA LEU A 250 -12.30 24.04 -6.40
C LEU A 250 -13.82 23.97 -6.43
N SER A 251 -14.42 23.03 -5.68
CA SER A 251 -15.88 22.93 -5.59
C SER A 251 -16.50 24.06 -4.79
N GLU A 252 -15.80 24.59 -3.78
CA GLU A 252 -16.18 25.82 -3.06
C GLU A 252 -16.24 27.03 -3.98
N ALA A 253 -15.35 27.11 -4.98
CA ALA A 253 -15.36 28.15 -6.01
C ALA A 253 -16.46 27.94 -7.09
N GLY A 254 -17.41 27.03 -6.87
CA GLY A 254 -18.55 26.77 -7.77
C GLY A 254 -18.23 25.92 -9.00
N LYS A 255 -17.01 25.37 -9.11
CA LYS A 255 -16.58 24.57 -10.28
C LYS A 255 -17.14 23.17 -10.22
N LYS A 256 -17.42 22.54 -11.36
CA LYS A 256 -17.88 21.15 -11.42
C LYS A 256 -16.71 20.18 -11.25
N VAL A 257 -16.58 19.56 -10.08
CA VAL A 257 -15.42 18.77 -9.68
C VAL A 257 -15.75 17.29 -9.58
N LEU A 258 -14.95 16.45 -10.22
CA LEU A 258 -14.88 15.02 -9.96
C LEU A 258 -13.59 14.70 -9.20
N LEU A 259 -13.71 14.03 -8.06
CA LEU A 259 -12.59 13.40 -7.36
C LEU A 259 -12.64 11.89 -7.57
N ILE A 260 -11.57 11.31 -8.13
CA ILE A 260 -11.46 9.88 -8.40
C ILE A 260 -10.46 9.26 -7.43
N GLU A 261 -10.82 8.13 -6.82
CA GLU A 261 -9.96 7.36 -5.92
C GLU A 261 -9.95 5.89 -6.35
N ARG A 262 -8.75 5.30 -6.40
CA ARG A 262 -8.58 3.90 -6.80
C ARG A 262 -9.02 2.92 -5.73
N GLY A 263 -8.89 3.30 -4.47
CA GLY A 263 -9.25 2.50 -3.32
C GLY A 263 -10.70 2.68 -2.88
N GLY A 264 -11.07 1.86 -1.90
CA GLY A 264 -12.36 1.91 -1.24
C GLY A 264 -12.40 2.89 -0.05
N PRO A 265 -13.49 2.84 0.73
CA PRO A 265 -13.63 3.58 1.98
C PRO A 265 -12.54 3.25 3.02
N SER A 266 -12.32 4.17 3.96
CA SER A 266 -11.36 4.06 5.05
C SER A 266 -12.05 4.21 6.42
N THR A 267 -12.23 5.43 6.91
CA THR A 267 -12.94 5.74 8.16
C THR A 267 -14.43 5.47 8.02
N SER A 268 -15.11 5.31 9.15
CA SER A 268 -16.57 5.22 9.24
C SER A 268 -17.29 6.36 8.51
N ALA A 269 -16.76 7.60 8.60
CA ALA A 269 -17.29 8.77 7.89
C ALA A 269 -17.25 8.65 6.36
N THR A 270 -16.36 7.82 5.83
CA THR A 270 -16.26 7.51 4.39
C THR A 270 -17.07 6.27 3.99
N GLY A 271 -17.66 5.56 4.96
CA GLY A 271 -18.37 4.30 4.75
C GLY A 271 -17.53 3.04 4.98
N GLY A 272 -16.39 3.14 5.65
CA GLY A 272 -15.55 1.98 5.97
C GLY A 272 -16.17 1.07 7.03
N THR A 273 -15.82 -0.22 6.97
CA THR A 273 -16.42 -1.28 7.79
C THR A 273 -15.41 -2.19 8.50
N ASP A 274 -14.11 -1.89 8.39
CA ASP A 274 -13.04 -2.64 9.03
C ASP A 274 -12.93 -2.26 10.52
N VAL A 275 -13.84 -2.80 11.34
CA VAL A 275 -14.00 -2.49 12.76
C VAL A 275 -13.29 -3.52 13.66
N PRO A 276 -12.72 -3.12 14.81
CA PRO A 276 -12.07 -4.06 15.72
C PRO A 276 -13.07 -5.02 16.39
N PRO A 277 -12.64 -6.24 16.80
CA PRO A 277 -13.51 -7.27 17.38
C PRO A 277 -13.88 -7.06 18.87
N TRP A 278 -13.30 -6.08 19.56
CA TRP A 278 -13.53 -5.80 20.99
C TRP A 278 -14.66 -4.76 21.20
N PRO A 279 -15.29 -4.68 22.40
CA PRO A 279 -16.75 -4.51 22.53
C PRO A 279 -17.41 -3.41 21.68
N ASN A 280 -18.38 -3.87 20.87
CA ASN A 280 -19.16 -3.24 19.81
C ASN A 280 -20.11 -2.08 20.20
N LYS A 281 -19.64 -1.00 20.84
CA LYS A 281 -20.47 0.24 20.93
C LYS A 281 -20.11 1.33 19.94
N THR A 282 -19.07 1.15 19.12
CA THR A 282 -18.66 2.15 18.13
C THR A 282 -18.58 1.53 16.75
N ASN A 283 -19.08 2.24 15.73
CA ASN A 283 -18.88 1.89 14.32
C ASN A 283 -17.53 2.40 13.78
N LEU A 284 -16.55 2.66 14.66
CA LEU A 284 -15.25 3.22 14.30
C LEU A 284 -14.36 2.12 13.72
N THR A 285 -13.75 2.41 12.57
CA THR A 285 -12.85 1.47 11.90
C THR A 285 -11.45 1.53 12.49
N ARG A 286 -10.58 0.61 12.08
CA ARG A 286 -9.13 0.65 12.31
C ARG A 286 -8.53 2.03 12.03
N PHE A 287 -9.02 2.70 11.00
CA PHE A 287 -8.49 3.98 10.56
C PHE A 287 -8.97 5.15 11.42
N ASP A 288 -10.16 5.04 12.03
CA ASP A 288 -10.70 6.04 12.94
C ASP A 288 -9.92 6.13 14.26
N ILE A 289 -9.48 4.99 14.79
CA ILE A 289 -8.90 4.86 16.14
C ILE A 289 -7.39 5.11 16.11
N PRO A 290 -6.88 6.24 16.65
CA PRO A 290 -5.46 6.58 16.57
C PRO A 290 -4.51 5.51 17.09
N GLY A 291 -4.85 4.85 18.21
CA GLY A 291 -4.02 3.83 18.83
C GLY A 291 -3.90 2.52 18.04
N LEU A 292 -4.69 2.32 16.98
CA LEU A 292 -4.59 1.16 16.09
C LEU A 292 -3.59 1.36 14.94
N PHE A 293 -2.88 2.50 14.88
CA PHE A 293 -1.86 2.78 13.88
C PHE A 293 -0.84 1.64 13.73
N GLU A 294 -0.24 1.17 14.83
CA GLU A 294 0.81 0.13 14.78
C GLU A 294 0.24 -1.23 14.31
N ALA A 295 -1.06 -1.49 14.51
CA ALA A 295 -1.70 -2.71 14.02
C ALA A 295 -1.82 -2.75 12.48
N MET A 296 -1.66 -1.62 11.78
CA MET A 296 -1.70 -1.56 10.32
C MET A 296 -0.49 -2.21 9.65
N PHE A 297 0.63 -2.39 10.38
CA PHE A 297 1.84 -3.03 9.87
C PHE A 297 1.87 -4.55 10.11
N ALA A 298 0.92 -5.07 10.88
CA ALA A 298 0.80 -6.51 11.20
C ALA A 298 -0.58 -7.08 10.81
N GLY A 299 -1.30 -6.40 9.92
CA GLY A 299 -2.61 -6.86 9.44
C GLY A 299 -2.48 -8.13 8.61
N SER A 300 -3.34 -9.12 8.87
CA SER A 300 -3.36 -10.40 8.13
C SER A 300 -3.77 -10.28 6.66
N ASN A 301 -4.50 -9.21 6.31
CA ASN A 301 -4.86 -8.87 4.94
C ASN A 301 -4.86 -7.34 4.79
N PRO A 302 -3.70 -6.71 4.52
CA PRO A 302 -3.54 -5.27 4.55
C PRO A 302 -3.99 -4.60 3.24
N TYR A 303 -5.27 -4.75 2.90
CA TYR A 303 -5.89 -4.25 1.66
C TYR A 303 -5.76 -2.73 1.44
N TRP A 304 -5.44 -1.98 2.50
CA TRP A 304 -5.25 -0.54 2.47
C TRP A 304 -3.93 -0.11 1.82
N TRP A 305 -2.95 -1.01 1.67
CA TRP A 305 -1.72 -0.70 0.93
C TRP A 305 -1.93 -0.85 -0.57
N CYS A 306 -1.26 -0.01 -1.34
CA CYS A 306 -1.25 -0.12 -2.80
C CYS A 306 -0.55 -1.41 -3.24
N ASP A 307 -1.24 -2.19 -4.07
CA ASP A 307 -0.79 -3.48 -4.62
C ASP A 307 0.32 -3.37 -5.70
N ASP A 308 0.50 -2.18 -6.27
CA ASP A 308 1.44 -1.91 -7.37
C ASP A 308 2.46 -0.82 -7.04
N VAL A 309 2.67 -0.54 -5.76
CA VAL A 309 3.71 0.36 -5.23
C VAL A 309 4.49 -0.39 -4.17
N LEU A 310 5.80 -0.59 -4.38
CA LEU A 310 6.60 -1.40 -3.45
C LEU A 310 6.81 -0.73 -2.08
N PRO A 311 7.06 0.59 -1.98
CA PRO A 311 7.02 1.28 -0.69
C PRO A 311 5.60 1.45 -0.14
N PHE A 312 5.44 1.59 1.18
CA PHE A 312 4.13 1.81 1.78
C PHE A 312 3.45 3.05 1.22
N ALA A 313 2.27 2.86 0.62
CA ALA A 313 1.39 3.90 0.15
C ALA A 313 -0.06 3.46 0.38
N GLY A 314 -0.89 4.33 0.96
CA GLY A 314 -2.31 4.03 1.20
C GLY A 314 -3.14 4.18 -0.07
N CYS A 315 -3.87 3.14 -0.46
CA CYS A 315 -4.78 3.08 -1.60
C CYS A 315 -6.24 2.93 -1.12
N LEU A 316 -6.77 4.01 -0.54
CA LEU A 316 -8.10 4.14 0.04
C LEU A 316 -8.44 5.63 0.19
N VAL A 317 -9.70 5.99 0.42
CA VAL A 317 -10.09 7.39 0.66
C VAL A 317 -9.27 7.97 1.82
N GLY A 318 -8.56 9.07 1.59
CA GLY A 318 -7.60 9.68 2.51
C GLY A 318 -6.13 9.34 2.21
N GLY A 319 -5.86 8.30 1.42
CA GLY A 319 -4.51 7.83 1.09
C GLY A 319 -3.65 7.64 2.34
N GLY A 320 -2.44 8.19 2.33
CA GLY A 320 -1.54 8.17 3.48
C GLY A 320 -2.14 8.76 4.77
N THR A 321 -3.06 9.72 4.68
CA THR A 321 -3.68 10.32 5.89
C THR A 321 -4.65 9.38 6.60
N ALA A 322 -5.10 8.31 5.96
CA ALA A 322 -5.92 7.28 6.60
C ALA A 322 -5.08 6.27 7.40
N VAL A 323 -3.80 6.12 7.07
CA VAL A 323 -2.94 5.00 7.54
C VAL A 323 -1.67 5.45 8.27
N ASN A 324 -1.38 6.74 8.34
CA ASN A 324 -0.14 7.23 8.94
C ASN A 324 -0.20 7.43 10.47
N GLY A 325 0.94 7.78 11.07
CA GLY A 325 1.09 7.99 12.51
C GLY A 325 0.49 9.29 13.08
N LEU A 326 -0.28 10.06 12.29
CA LEU A 326 -0.99 11.29 12.69
C LEU A 326 -0.13 12.51 13.08
N LEU A 327 1.20 12.40 13.14
CA LEU A 327 2.11 13.50 13.52
C LEU A 327 1.93 14.74 12.64
N TYR A 328 1.48 15.83 13.23
CA TYR A 328 0.96 16.99 12.52
C TYR A 328 1.65 18.28 12.94
N TRP A 329 2.42 18.85 12.02
CA TRP A 329 3.20 20.07 12.23
C TRP A 329 2.74 21.16 11.27
N TYR A 330 2.49 22.36 11.79
CA TYR A 330 2.39 23.52 10.90
C TYR A 330 3.77 23.79 10.30
N PRO A 331 3.87 24.03 8.98
CA PRO A 331 5.15 24.20 8.33
C PRO A 331 5.87 25.45 8.84
N THR A 332 7.21 25.40 8.81
CA THR A 332 8.06 26.54 9.13
C THR A 332 8.27 27.43 7.90
N ASP A 333 8.71 28.67 8.10
CA ASP A 333 9.07 29.57 6.99
C ASP A 333 10.25 29.00 6.18
N ALA A 334 11.18 28.31 6.85
CA ALA A 334 12.33 27.67 6.21
C ALA A 334 11.90 26.56 5.24
N GLU A 335 10.78 25.89 5.48
CA GLU A 335 10.25 24.85 4.58
C GLU A 335 9.82 25.43 3.22
N PHE A 336 9.29 26.66 3.20
CA PHE A 336 8.80 27.37 2.01
C PHE A 336 9.82 28.35 1.40
N ALA A 337 11.01 28.45 2.00
CA ALA A 337 12.07 29.33 1.52
C ALA A 337 12.56 28.93 0.11
N THR A 338 13.04 29.92 -0.64
CA THR A 338 13.69 29.69 -1.95
C THR A 338 14.94 28.83 -1.81
N THR A 339 15.64 28.92 -0.68
CA THR A 339 16.80 28.09 -0.34
C THR A 339 16.44 26.61 -0.14
N ASN A 340 15.17 26.30 0.14
CA ASN A 340 14.65 24.93 0.15
C ASN A 340 14.05 24.49 -1.21
N GLY A 341 14.26 25.31 -2.26
CA GLY A 341 13.95 24.97 -3.65
C GLY A 341 12.60 25.47 -4.16
N TRP A 342 11.79 26.15 -3.35
CA TRP A 342 10.53 26.72 -3.81
C TRP A 342 10.75 27.93 -4.74
N PRO A 343 10.00 28.06 -5.85
CA PRO A 343 10.05 29.26 -6.67
C PRO A 343 9.46 30.47 -5.92
N SER A 344 9.78 31.68 -6.40
CA SER A 344 9.19 32.92 -5.89
C SER A 344 7.67 32.88 -5.91
N GLY A 345 7.04 33.43 -4.86
CA GLY A 345 5.58 33.46 -4.70
C GLY A 345 5.00 32.29 -3.92
N TRP A 346 5.85 31.47 -3.29
CA TRP A 346 5.47 30.41 -2.34
C TRP A 346 5.93 30.68 -0.90
N GLN A 347 6.71 31.75 -0.66
CA GLN A 347 7.36 32.04 0.62
C GLN A 347 6.41 32.58 1.71
N THR A 348 5.15 32.88 1.37
CA THR A 348 4.17 33.47 2.30
C THR A 348 2.98 32.52 2.54
N PRO A 349 3.18 31.39 3.24
CA PRO A 349 2.13 30.39 3.47
C PRO A 349 1.12 30.79 4.57
N THR A 350 1.33 31.88 5.31
CA THR A 350 0.60 32.24 6.55
C THR A 350 -0.92 32.24 6.42
N ASP A 351 -1.47 32.80 5.35
CA ASP A 351 -2.92 32.83 5.13
C ASP A 351 -3.49 31.42 4.92
N TYR A 352 -2.73 30.56 4.24
CA TYR A 352 -3.12 29.18 3.97
C TYR A 352 -2.94 28.28 5.19
N ILE A 353 -1.94 28.56 6.04
CA ILE A 353 -1.82 27.97 7.38
C ILE A 353 -3.04 28.35 8.23
N THR A 354 -3.52 29.60 8.15
CA THR A 354 -4.71 30.06 8.87
C THR A 354 -5.97 29.32 8.39
N LYS A 355 -6.16 29.19 7.07
CA LYS A 355 -7.23 28.36 6.49
C LYS A 355 -7.15 26.91 6.96
N LEU A 356 -5.96 26.32 6.96
CA LEU A 356 -5.73 24.96 7.43
C LEU A 356 -6.09 24.81 8.90
N LYS A 357 -5.62 25.71 9.78
CA LYS A 357 -5.93 25.73 11.22
C LYS A 357 -7.44 25.76 11.49
N ALA A 358 -8.20 26.52 10.70
CA ALA A 358 -9.65 26.60 10.84
C ALA A 358 -10.37 25.29 10.49
N ARG A 359 -9.79 24.46 9.60
CA ARG A 359 -10.36 23.17 9.19
C ARG A 359 -9.85 22.01 10.03
N LEU A 360 -8.55 22.01 10.31
CA LEU A 360 -7.79 20.97 11.00
C LEU A 360 -6.94 21.61 12.11
N PRO A 361 -7.55 21.99 13.24
CA PRO A 361 -6.80 22.43 14.40
C PRO A 361 -5.93 21.30 14.93
N SER A 362 -4.75 21.67 15.42
CA SER A 362 -3.85 20.73 16.06
C SER A 362 -4.21 20.54 17.54
N THR A 363 -3.99 19.32 18.05
CA THR A 363 -3.99 19.02 19.49
C THR A 363 -2.77 18.20 19.86
N ASP A 364 -2.14 18.50 21.00
CA ASP A 364 -1.13 17.65 21.63
C ASP A 364 -1.69 16.81 22.79
N THR A 365 -3.00 16.89 23.00
CA THR A 365 -3.76 16.22 24.07
C THR A 365 -5.03 15.63 23.43
N PRO A 366 -4.90 14.57 22.62
CA PRO A 366 -5.99 14.10 21.77
C PRO A 366 -7.09 13.34 22.53
N SER A 367 -6.79 12.87 23.75
CA SER A 367 -7.78 12.23 24.63
C SER A 367 -8.84 13.23 25.06
N THR A 368 -10.11 12.84 24.94
CA THR A 368 -11.27 13.71 25.22
C THR A 368 -11.42 14.11 26.70
N ASP A 369 -10.75 13.40 27.60
CA ASP A 369 -10.70 13.70 29.04
C ASP A 369 -9.62 14.73 29.42
N GLY A 370 -8.91 15.28 28.43
CA GLY A 370 -7.85 16.28 28.65
C GLY A 370 -6.55 15.72 29.22
N LYS A 371 -6.36 14.40 29.23
CA LYS A 371 -5.15 13.74 29.76
C LYS A 371 -4.26 13.16 28.65
N ARG A 372 -2.99 12.92 28.99
CA ARG A 372 -2.06 12.14 28.17
C ARG A 372 -1.80 10.79 28.83
N TYR A 373 -1.63 9.76 28.01
CA TYR A 373 -1.48 8.38 28.45
C TYR A 373 -0.16 7.79 27.95
N LEU A 374 0.36 6.79 28.67
CA LEU A 374 1.60 6.09 28.33
C LEU A 374 2.79 7.07 28.17
N THR A 375 2.97 7.98 29.14
CA THR A 375 3.90 9.11 29.10
C THR A 375 5.34 8.75 29.46
N GLN A 376 5.63 7.51 29.88
CA GLN A 376 6.93 7.14 30.42
C GLN A 376 8.07 7.38 29.42
N VAL A 377 7.82 7.17 28.13
CA VAL A 377 8.78 7.48 27.05
C VAL A 377 9.05 8.98 26.95
N TYR A 378 8.02 9.82 27.11
CA TYR A 378 8.19 11.28 27.15
C TYR A 378 9.09 11.66 28.33
N ASP A 379 8.84 11.13 29.52
CA ASP A 379 9.58 11.50 30.74
C ASP A 379 11.06 11.12 30.66
N ILE A 380 11.38 9.93 30.12
CA ILE A 380 12.76 9.46 29.95
C ILE A 380 13.51 10.28 28.90
N VAL A 381 12.91 10.48 27.72
CA VAL A 381 13.56 11.25 26.65
C VAL A 381 13.65 12.72 27.01
N LYS A 382 12.65 13.30 27.68
CA LYS A 382 12.74 14.65 28.26
C LYS A 382 13.95 14.77 29.18
N SER A 383 14.15 13.82 30.09
CA SER A 383 15.29 13.85 31.03
C SER A 383 16.64 13.80 30.31
N LEU A 384 16.72 13.08 29.18
CA LEU A 384 17.89 13.08 28.30
C LEU A 384 18.10 14.45 27.63
N LEU A 385 17.04 15.04 27.09
CA LEU A 385 17.09 16.29 26.33
C LEU A 385 17.32 17.52 27.21
N ASP A 386 16.78 17.55 28.43
CA ASP A 386 17.00 18.63 29.41
C ASP A 386 18.50 18.76 29.75
N LYS A 387 19.24 17.63 29.81
CA LYS A 387 20.69 17.62 30.01
C LYS A 387 21.49 18.15 28.82
N GLN A 388 20.84 18.34 27.68
CA GLN A 388 21.42 18.85 26.44
C GLN A 388 20.87 20.24 26.07
N ASN A 389 20.34 20.98 27.07
CA ASN A 389 19.80 22.33 26.92
C ASN A 389 18.60 22.45 25.96
N TYR A 390 17.83 21.39 25.76
CA TYR A 390 16.58 21.50 25.03
C TYR A 390 15.49 22.12 25.91
N SER A 391 14.57 22.84 25.28
CA SER A 391 13.41 23.45 25.94
C SER A 391 12.10 22.76 25.56
N GLY A 392 11.26 22.48 26.56
CA GLY A 392 9.91 21.96 26.34
C GLY A 392 8.96 23.05 25.83
N ILE A 393 8.28 22.80 24.71
CA ILE A 393 7.31 23.71 24.09
C ILE A 393 6.05 22.96 23.62
N THR A 394 4.96 23.71 23.39
CA THR A 394 3.89 23.25 22.50
C THR A 394 4.28 23.56 21.05
N ILE A 395 4.68 22.53 20.31
CA ILE A 395 5.41 22.67 19.03
C ILE A 395 4.66 23.52 18.00
N ASN A 396 3.35 23.35 17.87
CA ASN A 396 2.55 24.09 16.90
C ASN A 396 2.13 25.50 17.34
N ASN A 397 2.35 25.87 18.61
CA ASN A 397 2.17 27.26 19.04
C ASN A 397 3.29 28.15 18.49
N ASN A 398 4.48 27.60 18.28
CA ASN A 398 5.64 28.27 17.71
C ASN A 398 6.28 27.43 16.58
N PRO A 399 5.66 27.35 15.38
CA PRO A 399 6.14 26.48 14.30
C PRO A 399 7.60 26.71 13.90
N ASN A 400 8.07 27.96 13.91
CA ASN A 400 9.46 28.31 13.57
C ASN A 400 10.48 27.99 14.68
N ALA A 401 10.04 27.73 15.92
CA ALA A 401 10.93 27.29 17.00
C ALA A 401 11.20 25.78 16.86
N LYS A 402 12.39 25.44 16.34
CA LYS A 402 12.80 24.07 16.05
C LYS A 402 14.25 23.74 16.43
N ASP A 403 15.05 24.71 16.89
CA ASP A 403 16.38 24.39 17.42
C ASP A 403 16.32 24.14 18.93
N HIS A 404 16.88 23.02 19.39
CA HIS A 404 16.90 22.61 20.80
C HIS A 404 15.52 22.66 21.47
N VAL A 405 14.51 22.08 20.83
CA VAL A 405 13.14 22.01 21.40
C VAL A 405 12.61 20.59 21.43
N TYR A 406 11.78 20.28 22.42
CA TYR A 406 10.95 19.08 22.44
C TYR A 406 9.51 19.41 22.83
N GLY A 407 8.61 18.49 22.56
CA GLY A 407 7.22 18.63 22.97
C GLY A 407 6.44 17.33 22.81
N HIS A 408 5.22 17.35 23.30
CA HIS A 408 4.29 16.26 23.02
C HIS A 408 3.95 16.23 21.53
N PRO A 409 3.70 15.04 20.96
CA PRO A 409 3.24 14.91 19.59
C PRO A 409 1.96 15.70 19.36
N ASN A 410 1.96 16.51 18.30
CA ASN A 410 0.76 17.16 17.83
C ASN A 410 0.08 16.27 16.78
N TYR A 411 -1.24 16.22 16.83
CA TYR A 411 -2.09 15.46 15.92
C TYR A 411 -3.16 16.37 15.32
N TYR A 412 -3.75 15.96 14.20
CA TYR A 412 -4.98 16.57 13.66
C TYR A 412 -6.26 15.82 14.07
N THR A 413 -6.24 15.11 15.20
CA THR A 413 -7.40 14.39 15.70
C THR A 413 -8.45 15.35 16.25
N GLN A 414 -9.72 14.96 16.21
CA GLN A 414 -10.81 15.68 16.89
C GLN A 414 -11.72 14.66 17.57
N GLY A 415 -12.12 14.96 18.82
CA GLY A 415 -12.94 14.04 19.62
C GLY A 415 -12.30 12.65 19.81
N GLY A 416 -10.97 12.59 19.98
CA GLY A 416 -10.25 11.32 20.18
C GLY A 416 -10.11 10.42 18.95
N LYS A 417 -10.44 10.92 17.75
CA LYS A 417 -10.44 10.14 16.50
C LYS A 417 -9.60 10.79 15.41
N ARG A 418 -9.10 9.97 14.48
CA ARG A 418 -8.58 10.46 13.20
C ARG A 418 -9.68 11.21 12.46
N THR A 419 -9.41 12.42 12.02
CA THR A 419 -10.29 13.19 11.12
C THR A 419 -9.59 13.47 9.81
N GLY A 420 -8.55 14.31 9.83
CA GLY A 420 -7.79 14.70 8.65
C GLY A 420 -8.68 15.27 7.54
N PRO A 421 -8.22 15.25 6.28
CA PRO A 421 -9.01 15.80 5.17
C PRO A 421 -10.32 15.02 4.91
N MET A 422 -10.42 13.75 5.33
CA MET A 422 -11.59 12.90 5.10
C MET A 422 -12.86 13.37 5.84
N ASP A 423 -12.73 13.83 7.09
CA ASP A 423 -13.87 14.28 7.91
C ASP A 423 -13.97 15.81 8.02
N THR A 424 -13.19 16.54 7.22
CA THR A 424 -13.20 18.00 7.18
C THR A 424 -13.44 18.52 5.76
N TYR A 425 -12.42 18.52 4.92
CA TYR A 425 -12.46 18.96 3.52
C TYR A 425 -13.40 18.11 2.68
N LEU A 426 -13.27 16.79 2.70
CA LEU A 426 -14.14 15.90 1.92
C LEU A 426 -15.60 15.98 2.39
N LYS A 427 -15.83 16.17 3.70
CA LYS A 427 -17.17 16.33 4.27
C LYS A 427 -17.89 17.54 3.68
N THR A 428 -17.22 18.68 3.57
CA THR A 428 -17.82 19.88 2.95
C THR A 428 -17.98 19.72 1.45
N SER A 429 -17.02 19.10 0.75
CA SER A 429 -17.16 18.80 -0.69
C SER A 429 -18.39 17.96 -0.99
N LYS A 430 -18.59 16.86 -0.24
CA LYS A 430 -19.73 15.94 -0.44
C LYS A 430 -21.10 16.60 -0.25
N ALA A 431 -21.18 17.72 0.46
CA ALA A 431 -22.42 18.47 0.64
C ALA A 431 -22.76 19.36 -0.57
N ARG A 432 -21.83 19.60 -1.51
CA ARG A 432 -22.05 20.47 -2.66
C ARG A 432 -22.54 19.68 -3.87
N SER A 433 -23.55 20.20 -4.57
CA SER A 433 -24.15 19.55 -5.76
C SER A 433 -23.22 19.51 -6.98
N ASN A 434 -22.21 20.38 -7.02
CA ASN A 434 -21.19 20.46 -8.06
C ASN A 434 -19.96 19.57 -7.81
N PHE A 435 -19.97 18.75 -6.75
CA PHE A 435 -18.90 17.81 -6.42
C PHE A 435 -19.36 16.36 -6.54
N LYS A 436 -18.51 15.50 -7.10
CA LYS A 436 -18.71 14.04 -7.11
C LYS A 436 -17.44 13.32 -6.66
N LEU A 437 -17.59 12.32 -5.78
CA LEU A 437 -16.56 11.35 -5.45
C LEU A 437 -16.84 10.04 -6.19
N MET A 438 -15.80 9.44 -6.76
CA MET A 438 -15.83 8.13 -7.41
C MET A 438 -14.69 7.28 -6.82
N THR A 439 -15.03 6.25 -6.06
CA THR A 439 -14.08 5.31 -5.43
C THR A 439 -13.99 4.01 -6.21
N ASN A 440 -13.00 3.16 -5.89
CA ASN A 440 -12.75 1.90 -6.60
C ASN A 440 -12.52 2.09 -8.11
N THR A 441 -11.96 3.24 -8.50
CA THR A 441 -11.71 3.58 -9.91
C THR A 441 -10.28 4.06 -10.08
N LYS A 442 -9.49 3.29 -10.82
CA LYS A 442 -8.07 3.58 -11.06
C LYS A 442 -7.92 4.34 -12.37
N VAL A 443 -7.32 5.51 -12.32
CA VAL A 443 -6.88 6.23 -13.52
C VAL A 443 -5.57 5.61 -14.02
N LEU A 444 -5.54 5.26 -15.30
CA LEU A 444 -4.42 4.60 -15.96
C LEU A 444 -3.50 5.60 -16.68
N SER A 445 -4.08 6.61 -17.31
CA SER A 445 -3.37 7.70 -18.01
C SER A 445 -4.29 8.93 -18.14
N VAL A 446 -3.72 10.07 -18.53
CA VAL A 446 -4.52 11.17 -19.08
C VAL A 446 -4.68 10.98 -20.59
N VAL A 447 -5.83 11.35 -21.13
CA VAL A 447 -6.07 11.36 -22.58
C VAL A 447 -5.70 12.75 -23.10
N ARG A 448 -4.87 12.82 -24.16
CA ARG A 448 -4.38 14.10 -24.67
C ARG A 448 -4.16 14.12 -26.17
N ASN A 449 -4.23 15.32 -26.73
CA ASN A 449 -3.77 15.66 -28.08
C ASN A 449 -2.68 16.73 -27.97
N GLY A 450 -1.42 16.33 -28.17
CA GLY A 450 -0.26 17.17 -27.90
C GLY A 450 -0.24 17.64 -26.44
N ALA A 451 -0.23 18.96 -26.25
CA ALA A 451 -0.22 19.62 -24.95
C ALA A 451 -1.60 19.71 -24.26
N GLN A 452 -2.68 19.45 -25.00
CA GLN A 452 -4.05 19.58 -24.50
C GLN A 452 -4.57 18.26 -23.96
N ILE A 453 -4.91 18.24 -22.66
CA ILE A 453 -5.57 17.10 -22.03
C ILE A 453 -7.07 17.22 -22.29
N THR A 454 -7.70 16.12 -22.71
CA THR A 454 -9.12 16.05 -23.05
C THR A 454 -9.93 15.25 -22.02
N GLY A 455 -9.26 14.47 -21.17
CA GLY A 455 -9.90 13.66 -20.14
C GLY A 455 -8.91 12.73 -19.42
N VAL A 456 -9.45 11.76 -18.69
CA VAL A 456 -8.67 10.69 -18.05
C VAL A 456 -9.19 9.32 -18.47
N GLN A 457 -8.27 8.38 -18.67
CA GLN A 457 -8.60 6.97 -18.90
C GLN A 457 -8.65 6.24 -17.56
N THR A 458 -9.74 5.52 -17.31
CA THR A 458 -9.91 4.67 -16.14
C THR A 458 -9.80 3.18 -16.48
N ASN A 459 -9.71 2.33 -15.46
CA ASN A 459 -9.77 0.88 -15.60
C ASN A 459 -11.19 0.33 -15.75
N ASP A 460 -12.23 1.16 -15.65
CA ASP A 460 -13.62 0.75 -15.76
C ASP A 460 -14.20 1.21 -17.11
N ASN A 461 -14.25 0.29 -18.07
CA ASN A 461 -14.72 0.58 -19.43
C ASN A 461 -16.22 0.93 -19.49
N SER A 462 -16.98 0.67 -18.43
CA SER A 462 -18.41 1.04 -18.36
C SER A 462 -18.63 2.54 -18.16
N ILE A 463 -17.60 3.28 -17.72
CA ILE A 463 -17.68 4.71 -17.41
C ILE A 463 -17.31 5.55 -18.65
N GLY A 464 -18.12 6.57 -18.95
CA GLY A 464 -17.76 7.67 -19.87
C GLY A 464 -17.39 7.26 -21.30
N GLY A 465 -17.72 6.03 -21.67
CA GLY A 465 -17.50 5.46 -22.96
C GLY A 465 -16.08 4.96 -23.18
N ASN A 466 -15.89 3.66 -22.95
CA ASN A 466 -14.60 2.97 -22.95
C ASN A 466 -13.65 3.45 -21.83
N GLY A 467 -14.23 3.85 -20.69
CA GLY A 467 -13.48 4.23 -19.48
C GLY A 467 -12.93 5.65 -19.49
N ILE A 468 -13.28 6.49 -20.47
CA ILE A 468 -12.77 7.85 -20.59
C ILE A 468 -13.72 8.84 -19.90
N ILE A 469 -13.21 9.67 -19.00
CA ILE A 469 -13.98 10.77 -18.42
C ILE A 469 -13.50 12.09 -19.02
N PRO A 470 -14.31 12.80 -19.81
CA PRO A 470 -13.89 14.00 -20.52
C PRO A 470 -13.89 15.25 -19.62
N LEU A 471 -13.15 16.26 -20.07
CA LEU A 471 -13.18 17.61 -19.54
C LEU A 471 -14.22 18.48 -20.28
N THR A 472 -14.62 19.59 -19.65
CA THR A 472 -15.23 20.73 -20.37
C THR A 472 -14.20 21.43 -21.26
N THR A 473 -14.63 22.35 -22.14
CA THR A 473 -13.75 23.04 -23.12
C THR A 473 -12.51 23.70 -22.48
N ASN A 474 -12.64 24.26 -21.28
CA ASN A 474 -11.53 24.84 -20.51
C ASN A 474 -11.12 23.99 -19.30
N GLY A 475 -11.62 22.76 -19.23
CA GLY A 475 -11.44 21.90 -18.06
C GLY A 475 -9.98 21.55 -17.81
N ARG A 476 -9.67 21.15 -16.59
CA ARG A 476 -8.31 20.86 -16.10
C ARG A 476 -8.25 19.51 -15.39
N VAL A 477 -7.15 18.79 -15.55
CA VAL A 477 -6.85 17.60 -14.76
C VAL A 477 -5.84 17.95 -13.68
N ILE A 478 -6.06 17.47 -12.46
CA ILE A 478 -5.13 17.59 -11.34
C ILE A 478 -4.76 16.18 -10.87
N LEU A 479 -3.50 15.82 -11.02
CA LEU A 479 -2.96 14.58 -10.47
C LEU A 479 -2.60 14.79 -9.00
N SER A 480 -3.20 13.98 -8.14
CA SER A 480 -3.00 13.97 -6.69
C SER A 480 -2.83 12.53 -6.17
N SER A 481 -2.24 11.67 -7.01
CA SER A 481 -2.15 10.22 -6.80
C SER A 481 -0.92 9.81 -5.98
N GLY A 482 -0.27 10.78 -5.33
CA GLY A 482 0.93 10.58 -4.54
C GLY A 482 2.18 10.42 -5.41
N VAL A 483 3.34 10.45 -4.76
CA VAL A 483 4.66 10.50 -5.42
C VAL A 483 4.85 9.42 -6.49
N PHE A 484 4.45 8.18 -6.20
CA PHE A 484 4.56 7.04 -7.10
C PHE A 484 3.41 6.97 -8.11
N GLY A 485 2.16 7.15 -7.65
CA GLY A 485 0.98 7.04 -8.51
C GLY A 485 0.94 8.12 -9.58
N THR A 486 1.24 9.37 -9.22
CA THR A 486 1.31 10.49 -10.17
C THR A 486 2.42 10.25 -11.20
N ALA A 487 3.61 9.82 -10.78
CA ALA A 487 4.70 9.52 -11.71
C ALA A 487 4.29 8.42 -12.71
N LYS A 488 3.66 7.33 -12.23
CA LYS A 488 3.17 6.23 -13.07
C LYS A 488 2.12 6.70 -14.09
N ILE A 489 1.16 7.54 -13.68
CA ILE A 489 0.16 8.11 -14.60
C ILE A 489 0.85 8.97 -15.68
N LEU A 490 1.84 9.78 -15.31
CA LEU A 490 2.60 10.59 -16.27
C LEU A 490 3.37 9.72 -17.27
N PHE A 491 4.06 8.67 -16.82
CA PHE A 491 4.75 7.72 -17.71
C PHE A 491 3.77 7.08 -18.69
N ASN A 492 2.62 6.60 -18.20
CA ASN A 492 1.54 6.02 -19.01
C ASN A 492 0.90 7.02 -19.98
N SER A 493 1.15 8.31 -19.80
CA SER A 493 0.66 9.40 -20.66
C SER A 493 1.73 9.93 -21.62
N GLY A 494 2.89 9.25 -21.71
CA GLY A 494 4.03 9.68 -22.52
C GLY A 494 4.66 10.98 -22.02
N ILE A 495 4.67 11.20 -20.70
CA ILE A 495 5.31 12.35 -20.04
C ILE A 495 6.31 11.82 -19.01
N GLY A 496 7.60 12.07 -19.23
CA GLY A 496 8.66 11.60 -18.33
C GLY A 496 9.94 11.23 -19.08
N PRO A 497 10.93 10.66 -18.36
CA PRO A 497 12.16 10.19 -18.97
C PRO A 497 11.92 9.08 -19.99
N SER A 498 12.73 9.04 -21.05
CA SER A 498 12.57 8.11 -22.17
C SER A 498 12.67 6.64 -21.76
N ASP A 499 13.50 6.30 -20.78
CA ASP A 499 13.62 4.95 -20.24
C ASP A 499 12.33 4.48 -19.54
N MET A 500 11.66 5.37 -18.80
CA MET A 500 10.38 5.06 -18.16
C MET A 500 9.24 4.91 -19.18
N ILE A 501 9.18 5.78 -20.19
CA ILE A 501 8.19 5.66 -21.27
C ILE A 501 8.45 4.40 -22.10
N SER A 502 9.70 4.01 -22.29
CA SER A 502 10.06 2.78 -23.02
C SER A 502 9.55 1.52 -22.33
N ILE A 503 9.55 1.49 -20.99
CA ILE A 503 8.95 0.39 -20.22
C ILE A 503 7.45 0.30 -20.49
N VAL A 504 6.74 1.44 -20.49
CA VAL A 504 5.30 1.47 -20.83
C VAL A 504 5.07 1.02 -22.27
N ALA A 505 5.88 1.48 -23.21
CA ALA A 505 5.75 1.15 -24.63
C ALA A 505 5.99 -0.33 -24.92
N ALA A 506 6.82 -1.00 -24.11
CA ALA A 506 7.08 -2.44 -24.22
C ALA A 506 5.92 -3.31 -23.70
N ASP A 507 5.02 -2.75 -22.88
CA ASP A 507 3.90 -3.48 -22.32
C ASP A 507 2.63 -3.31 -23.17
N SER A 508 2.15 -4.42 -23.76
CA SER A 508 0.98 -4.42 -24.65
C SER A 508 -0.34 -3.99 -24.00
N THR A 509 -0.45 -4.04 -22.66
CA THR A 509 -1.67 -3.71 -21.93
C THR A 509 -1.84 -2.20 -21.73
N VAL A 510 -0.73 -1.48 -21.52
CA VAL A 510 -0.74 -0.03 -21.24
C VAL A 510 -0.19 0.82 -22.38
N SER A 511 0.60 0.26 -23.30
CA SER A 511 1.13 0.99 -24.47
C SER A 511 0.04 1.59 -25.35
N LYS A 512 -1.15 0.97 -25.40
CA LYS A 512 -2.33 1.49 -26.11
C LYS A 512 -2.82 2.85 -25.61
N TYR A 513 -2.42 3.27 -24.41
CA TYR A 513 -2.76 4.57 -23.83
C TYR A 513 -1.70 5.65 -24.11
N LEU A 514 -0.53 5.26 -24.64
CA LEU A 514 0.49 6.21 -25.02
C LEU A 514 0.04 6.98 -26.28
N PRO A 515 0.30 8.28 -26.33
CA PRO A 515 0.19 9.02 -27.58
C PRO A 515 1.30 8.62 -28.55
N PRO A 516 1.24 9.05 -29.83
CA PRO A 516 2.35 8.87 -30.75
C PRO A 516 3.66 9.40 -30.15
N SER A 517 4.77 8.70 -30.38
CA SER A 517 6.08 9.05 -29.79
C SER A 517 6.56 10.46 -30.15
N SER A 518 6.10 11.01 -31.28
CA SER A 518 6.32 12.41 -31.68
C SER A 518 5.69 13.44 -30.72
N GLN A 519 4.79 13.01 -29.84
CA GLN A 519 4.14 13.84 -28.82
C GLN A 519 4.62 13.53 -27.40
N TYR A 520 5.65 12.70 -27.21
CA TYR A 520 6.21 12.48 -25.88
C TYR A 520 6.81 13.77 -25.31
N ILE A 521 6.55 14.02 -24.03
CA ILE A 521 7.06 15.19 -23.32
C ILE A 521 8.17 14.71 -22.37
N ASN A 522 9.42 15.04 -22.68
CA ASN A 522 10.54 14.68 -21.83
C ASN A 522 10.62 15.66 -20.63
N LEU A 523 10.30 15.16 -19.45
CA LEU A 523 10.42 15.87 -18.17
C LEU A 523 11.09 14.95 -17.15
N PRO A 524 11.75 15.49 -16.11
CA PRO A 524 12.47 14.70 -15.10
C PRO A 524 11.51 14.03 -14.08
N VAL A 525 10.41 13.44 -14.54
CA VAL A 525 9.46 12.71 -13.70
C VAL A 525 10.15 11.52 -13.03
N GLY A 526 10.02 11.43 -11.72
CA GLY A 526 10.65 10.41 -10.88
C GLY A 526 12.10 10.73 -10.49
N MET A 527 12.69 11.81 -10.97
CA MET A 527 14.04 12.25 -10.60
C MET A 527 14.01 13.14 -9.34
N ASN A 528 15.15 13.26 -8.66
CA ASN A 528 15.34 14.12 -7.49
C ASN A 528 14.37 13.82 -6.33
N VAL A 529 13.95 12.55 -6.21
CA VAL A 529 13.03 12.13 -5.15
C VAL A 529 13.73 12.21 -3.81
N LYS A 530 13.04 12.70 -2.80
CA LYS A 530 13.54 12.79 -1.43
C LYS A 530 12.64 12.00 -0.51
N ASP A 531 13.24 11.48 0.55
CA ASP A 531 12.57 10.91 1.71
C ASP A 531 13.51 11.11 2.89
N ASN A 532 12.98 11.23 4.11
CA ASN A 532 13.85 11.41 5.27
C ASN A 532 14.63 10.10 5.50
N PRO A 533 15.97 10.13 5.63
CA PRO A 533 16.70 8.97 6.13
C PRO A 533 16.33 8.76 7.59
N GLY A 534 15.66 7.65 7.90
CA GLY A 534 15.26 7.27 9.24
C GLY A 534 16.27 6.30 9.86
N VAL A 535 16.75 6.60 11.08
CA VAL A 535 17.64 5.71 11.83
C VAL A 535 17.05 5.46 13.21
N ASN A 536 16.77 4.19 13.53
CA ASN A 536 16.24 3.79 14.83
C ASN A 536 17.36 3.55 15.84
N MET A 537 17.17 4.03 17.05
CA MET A 537 17.89 3.57 18.24
C MET A 537 16.89 3.00 19.24
N VAL A 538 17.23 1.88 19.84
CA VAL A 538 16.34 1.15 20.76
C VAL A 538 16.93 1.18 22.15
N PHE A 539 16.10 1.47 23.14
CA PHE A 539 16.48 1.56 24.54
C PHE A 539 15.57 0.70 25.42
N THR A 540 16.03 0.40 26.63
CA THR A 540 15.19 -0.09 27.71
C THR A 540 15.36 0.76 28.97
N HIS A 541 14.28 0.90 29.73
CA HIS A 541 14.32 1.50 31.06
C HIS A 541 13.20 0.91 31.93
N PRO A 542 13.43 0.57 33.22
CA PRO A 542 12.46 -0.16 34.04
C PRO A 542 11.08 0.51 34.23
N SER A 543 10.98 1.82 34.06
CA SER A 543 9.69 2.54 34.13
C SER A 543 8.86 2.44 32.84
N ILE A 544 9.45 1.97 31.75
CA ILE A 544 8.78 1.93 30.46
C ILE A 544 7.80 0.76 30.43
N ASP A 545 6.63 1.06 29.89
CA ASP A 545 5.67 0.08 29.41
C ASP A 545 5.70 0.11 27.88
N SER A 546 6.19 -0.96 27.25
CA SER A 546 6.25 -1.06 25.80
C SER A 546 4.87 -1.28 25.16
N TYR A 547 3.83 -1.37 25.99
CA TYR A 547 2.44 -1.59 25.60
C TYR A 547 2.28 -2.87 24.76
N ASP A 548 2.91 -3.94 25.25
CA ASP A 548 2.96 -5.26 24.59
C ASP A 548 3.54 -5.17 23.16
N ASN A 549 4.45 -4.22 22.95
CA ASN A 549 4.96 -3.83 21.63
C ASN A 549 3.85 -3.56 20.60
N TRP A 550 2.69 -3.07 21.06
CA TRP A 550 1.46 -2.84 20.30
C TRP A 550 0.83 -4.11 19.71
N ALA A 551 1.22 -5.31 20.13
CA ALA A 551 0.74 -6.57 19.55
C ALA A 551 0.26 -7.57 20.63
N PRO A 552 -0.95 -8.16 20.47
CA PRO A 552 -1.93 -7.96 19.41
C PRO A 552 -3.04 -6.95 19.81
N ILE A 553 -2.78 -5.64 19.64
CA ILE A 553 -3.73 -4.57 20.03
C ILE A 553 -5.04 -4.58 19.22
N TRP A 554 -5.03 -5.18 18.02
CA TRP A 554 -6.23 -5.35 17.20
C TRP A 554 -7.19 -6.38 17.79
N SER A 555 -6.71 -7.60 18.09
CA SER A 555 -7.56 -8.73 18.47
C SER A 555 -7.71 -8.91 19.97
N SER A 556 -6.70 -8.52 20.76
CA SER A 556 -6.70 -8.68 22.22
C SER A 556 -6.04 -7.47 22.89
N PRO A 557 -6.68 -6.29 22.84
CA PRO A 557 -6.17 -5.11 23.55
C PRO A 557 -6.29 -5.30 25.05
N ARG A 558 -5.59 -4.44 25.80
CA ARG A 558 -5.83 -4.28 27.24
C ARG A 558 -7.28 -3.82 27.45
N THR A 559 -8.06 -4.62 28.17
CA THR A 559 -9.52 -4.46 28.28
C THR A 559 -9.93 -3.11 28.87
N ALA A 560 -9.19 -2.60 29.87
CA ALA A 560 -9.48 -1.31 30.48
C ALA A 560 -9.33 -0.14 29.50
N ASP A 561 -8.24 -0.12 28.73
CA ASP A 561 -7.95 0.92 27.74
C ASP A 561 -8.97 0.89 26.59
N ALA A 562 -9.33 -0.31 26.12
CA ALA A 562 -10.36 -0.50 25.11
C ALA A 562 -11.74 -0.01 25.57
N ASN A 563 -12.14 -0.40 26.79
CA ASN A 563 -13.41 0.04 27.38
C ASN A 563 -13.47 1.56 27.60
N GLN A 564 -12.36 2.16 28.05
CA GLN A 564 -12.26 3.60 28.21
C GLN A 564 -12.43 4.33 26.87
N TYR A 565 -11.80 3.83 25.81
CA TYR A 565 -11.93 4.43 24.48
C TYR A 565 -13.33 4.28 23.90
N VAL A 566 -13.97 3.11 24.09
CA VAL A 566 -15.35 2.89 23.67
C VAL A 566 -16.33 3.80 24.40
N ALA A 567 -16.10 4.06 25.68
CA ALA A 567 -16.98 4.89 26.50
C ALA A 567 -16.97 6.37 26.10
N SER A 568 -15.79 6.94 25.84
CA SER A 568 -15.65 8.40 25.69
C SER A 568 -14.58 8.85 24.70
N GLN A 569 -13.94 7.93 23.97
CA GLN A 569 -12.81 8.22 23.08
C GLN A 569 -11.63 8.90 23.81
N SER A 570 -11.44 8.53 25.08
CA SER A 570 -10.29 8.89 25.91
C SER A 570 -9.36 7.69 26.11
N GLY A 571 -8.17 7.92 26.68
CA GLY A 571 -7.22 6.85 27.01
C GLY A 571 -6.13 6.66 25.96
N VAL A 572 -5.39 5.54 26.07
CA VAL A 572 -4.24 5.21 25.19
C VAL A 572 -4.64 5.23 23.71
N PHE A 573 -5.82 4.72 23.38
CA PHE A 573 -6.30 4.62 21.99
C PHE A 573 -6.63 5.96 21.32
N ALA A 574 -6.73 7.07 22.07
CA ALA A 574 -7.00 8.39 21.52
C ALA A 574 -5.76 9.05 20.87
N ALA A 575 -4.57 8.46 21.02
CA ALA A 575 -3.33 8.90 20.39
C ALA A 575 -2.68 7.77 19.58
N SER A 576 -1.94 8.11 18.53
CA SER A 576 -1.03 7.18 17.85
C SER A 576 0.15 6.80 18.76
N SER A 577 1.09 5.96 18.32
CA SER A 577 2.20 5.47 19.15
C SER A 577 3.23 6.51 19.62
N PRO A 578 3.57 7.60 18.89
CA PRO A 578 4.56 8.56 19.36
C PRO A 578 4.20 9.20 20.70
N ARG A 579 5.20 9.56 21.51
CA ARG A 579 5.02 10.19 22.83
C ARG A 579 5.80 11.48 23.03
N ILE A 580 6.85 11.70 22.25
CA ILE A 580 7.65 12.93 22.23
C ILE A 580 8.26 13.12 20.85
N ASN A 581 8.34 14.39 20.44
CA ASN A 581 9.13 14.80 19.28
C ASN A 581 10.10 15.90 19.70
N PHE A 582 11.26 15.95 19.06
CA PHE A 582 12.26 16.98 19.30
C PHE A 582 12.99 17.33 18.02
N TRP A 583 13.61 18.51 17.99
CA TRP A 583 14.40 18.96 16.86
C TRP A 583 15.66 19.66 17.31
N ARG A 584 16.69 19.55 16.48
CA ARG A 584 17.90 20.35 16.57
C ARG A 584 18.43 20.68 15.19
N VAL A 585 19.04 21.87 15.09
CA VAL A 585 19.59 22.41 13.86
C VAL A 585 21.10 22.23 13.85
N TYR A 586 21.63 21.77 12.72
CA TYR A 586 23.05 21.49 12.52
C TYR A 586 23.57 22.21 11.29
N GLY A 587 24.80 22.73 11.37
CA GLY A 587 25.55 23.17 10.19
C GLY A 587 26.23 21.98 9.51
N GLY A 588 26.17 21.91 8.18
CA GLY A 588 26.96 21.00 7.37
C GLY A 588 28.30 21.63 6.95
N SER A 589 29.29 20.80 6.63
CA SER A 589 30.57 21.24 6.08
C SER A 589 30.45 21.89 4.70
N ASP A 590 29.32 21.68 4.02
CA ASP A 590 28.92 22.34 2.77
C ASP A 590 28.29 23.73 2.98
N GLY A 591 28.26 24.24 4.21
CA GLY A 591 27.66 25.52 4.57
C GLY A 591 26.13 25.50 4.63
N LYS A 592 25.47 24.35 4.45
CA LYS A 592 24.01 24.24 4.54
C LYS A 592 23.56 23.89 5.95
N THR A 593 22.49 24.55 6.38
CA THR A 593 21.80 24.23 7.63
C THR A 593 20.84 23.06 7.43
N ARG A 594 20.85 22.11 8.37
CA ARG A 594 20.03 20.90 8.35
C ARG A 594 19.24 20.75 9.65
N TYR A 595 17.98 20.37 9.53
CA TYR A 595 17.10 20.10 10.66
C TYR A 595 17.04 18.60 10.91
N VAL A 596 17.33 18.17 12.14
CA VAL A 596 17.19 16.79 12.57
C VAL A 596 16.01 16.68 13.50
N GLN A 597 15.06 15.80 13.18
CA GLN A 597 13.92 15.46 14.03
C GLN A 597 14.21 14.15 14.76
N GLY A 598 13.85 14.08 16.04
CA GLY A 598 13.69 12.83 16.76
C GLY A 598 12.22 12.57 17.09
N THR A 599 11.76 11.33 16.89
CA THR A 599 10.43 10.86 17.33
C THR A 599 10.64 9.67 18.24
N SER A 600 10.02 9.65 19.42
CA SER A 600 10.13 8.50 20.32
C SER A 600 8.78 7.91 20.67
N ARG A 601 8.74 6.57 20.70
CA ARG A 601 7.53 5.76 20.97
C ARG A 601 7.86 4.53 21.82
N PRO A 602 6.91 4.03 22.64
CA PRO A 602 7.06 2.75 23.30
C PRO A 602 7.02 1.61 22.28
N GLY A 603 7.72 0.53 22.60
CA GLY A 603 7.95 -0.55 21.66
C GLY A 603 9.13 -0.29 20.71
N ALA A 604 9.42 -1.29 19.90
CA ALA A 604 10.50 -1.28 18.94
C ALA A 604 10.17 -2.16 17.74
N CYS A 605 10.79 -1.84 16.62
CA CYS A 605 10.78 -2.69 15.45
C CYS A 605 12.16 -2.64 14.79
N CYS A 606 12.31 -3.52 13.80
CA CYS A 606 13.25 -3.27 12.71
C CYS A 606 14.72 -3.22 13.18
N PHE A 607 15.11 -4.09 14.11
CA PHE A 607 16.49 -4.31 14.54
C PHE A 607 16.70 -5.76 14.98
N THR A 608 17.94 -6.22 14.96
CA THR A 608 18.33 -7.55 15.44
C THR A 608 19.05 -7.42 16.78
N PRO A 609 18.49 -7.94 17.88
CA PRO A 609 19.17 -7.87 19.18
C PRO A 609 20.39 -8.79 19.20
N THR A 610 21.51 -8.31 19.72
CA THR A 610 22.75 -9.09 19.88
C THR A 610 22.93 -9.68 21.28
N TYR A 611 22.03 -9.34 22.21
CA TYR A 611 22.00 -9.86 23.59
C TYR A 611 20.58 -9.82 24.18
N PRO A 612 20.29 -10.59 25.25
CA PRO A 612 19.00 -10.54 25.93
C PRO A 612 18.70 -9.18 26.56
N TYR A 613 17.44 -8.76 26.49
CA TYR A 613 16.96 -7.48 27.05
C TYR A 613 15.48 -7.59 27.43
N ASN A 614 14.99 -6.64 28.25
CA ASN A 614 13.60 -6.64 28.67
C ASN A 614 12.67 -6.03 27.60
N THR A 615 11.98 -6.88 26.84
CA THR A 615 11.08 -6.48 25.75
C THR A 615 9.82 -5.75 26.23
N THR A 616 9.42 -5.90 27.50
CA THR A 616 8.27 -5.18 28.07
C THR A 616 8.61 -3.74 28.44
N ALA A 617 9.90 -3.40 28.47
CA ALA A 617 10.44 -2.11 28.90
C ALA A 617 11.16 -1.35 27.77
N GLN A 618 10.95 -1.78 26.52
CA GLN A 618 11.62 -1.22 25.35
C GLN A 618 10.90 0.00 24.77
N PHE A 619 11.68 0.93 24.23
CA PHE A 619 11.19 2.06 23.43
C PHE A 619 12.20 2.42 22.35
N THR A 620 11.75 3.16 21.34
CA THR A 620 12.55 3.54 20.17
C THR A 620 12.61 5.04 20.04
N ILE A 621 13.80 5.59 19.79
CA ILE A 621 14.00 6.93 19.25
C ILE A 621 14.37 6.78 17.78
N THR A 622 13.57 7.33 16.87
CA THR A 622 13.92 7.41 15.45
C THR A 622 14.40 8.81 15.11
N MET A 623 15.57 8.92 14.49
CA MET A 623 16.15 10.18 14.01
C MET A 623 15.94 10.32 12.51
N TYR A 624 15.59 11.53 12.09
CA TYR A 624 15.29 11.89 10.71
C TYR A 624 16.03 13.17 10.33
N LEU A 625 16.52 13.24 9.10
CA LEU A 625 17.05 14.48 8.51
C LEU A 625 16.00 15.11 7.58
N GLY A 626 15.61 16.35 7.85
CA GLY A 626 14.54 17.09 7.15
C GLY A 626 15.06 18.24 6.29
N THR A 627 14.53 19.45 6.50
CA THR A 627 14.95 20.68 5.80
C THR A 627 16.46 20.83 5.74
N GLY A 628 16.99 21.13 4.55
CA GLY A 628 18.42 21.19 4.27
C GLY A 628 19.01 19.89 3.69
N LEU A 629 18.28 18.77 3.72
CA LEU A 629 18.69 17.50 3.12
C LEU A 629 19.03 17.65 1.63
N THR A 630 20.23 17.24 1.25
CA THR A 630 20.73 17.32 -0.13
C THR A 630 20.60 16.01 -0.88
N SER A 631 20.70 14.87 -0.20
CA SER A 631 20.50 13.53 -0.74
C SER A 631 19.19 13.44 -1.51
N SER A 632 19.25 12.69 -2.62
CA SER A 632 18.11 12.48 -3.50
C SER A 632 18.30 11.19 -4.28
N GLY A 633 17.19 10.55 -4.61
CA GLY A 633 17.15 9.31 -5.36
C GLY A 633 16.31 9.45 -6.63
N ARG A 634 15.88 8.30 -7.12
CA ARG A 634 15.05 8.15 -8.31
C ARG A 634 13.99 7.10 -8.05
N ILE A 635 12.76 7.39 -8.45
CA ILE A 635 11.68 6.40 -8.53
C ILE A 635 11.29 6.19 -9.99
N GLY A 636 10.61 5.09 -10.24
CA GLY A 636 10.08 4.77 -11.55
C GLY A 636 9.18 3.56 -11.49
N ILE A 637 9.05 2.89 -12.63
CA ILE A 637 8.33 1.63 -12.76
C ILE A 637 9.29 0.51 -13.19
N ASP A 638 9.03 -0.73 -12.76
CA ASP A 638 9.69 -1.91 -13.30
C ASP A 638 8.96 -2.48 -14.53
N ALA A 639 9.49 -3.55 -15.13
CA ALA A 639 8.89 -4.21 -16.29
C ALA A 639 7.49 -4.82 -16.01
N SER A 640 7.14 -5.04 -14.74
CA SER A 640 5.79 -5.43 -14.30
C SER A 640 4.91 -4.21 -13.99
N LEU A 641 5.36 -3.02 -14.40
CA LEU A 641 4.73 -1.72 -14.18
C LEU A 641 4.55 -1.36 -12.70
N ARG A 642 5.22 -2.03 -11.76
CA ARG A 642 5.13 -1.70 -10.33
C ARG A 642 5.99 -0.48 -10.05
N ALA A 643 5.43 0.48 -9.32
CA ALA A 643 6.17 1.66 -8.93
C ALA A 643 7.17 1.31 -7.82
N ARG A 644 8.42 1.73 -7.98
CA ARG A 644 9.51 1.37 -7.07
C ARG A 644 10.56 2.46 -6.98
N VAL A 645 11.42 2.31 -5.97
CA VAL A 645 12.69 3.03 -5.89
C VAL A 645 13.67 2.39 -6.89
N LEU A 646 14.25 3.22 -7.76
CA LEU A 646 15.30 2.86 -8.72
C LEU A 646 16.68 3.22 -8.18
N THR A 647 16.75 4.30 -7.40
CA THR A 647 17.96 4.74 -6.70
C THR A 647 17.55 5.27 -5.34
N ASP A 648 18.14 4.71 -4.28
CA ASP A 648 17.80 5.08 -2.91
C ASP A 648 18.14 6.55 -2.62
N PRO A 649 17.27 7.30 -1.93
CA PRO A 649 17.48 8.72 -1.67
C PRO A 649 18.25 8.98 -0.36
N TRP A 650 18.63 7.96 0.39
CA TRP A 650 19.08 8.10 1.77
C TRP A 650 20.60 8.17 1.87
N LEU A 651 21.09 9.27 2.46
CA LEU A 651 22.51 9.47 2.78
C LEU A 651 23.46 9.29 1.58
N THR A 652 22.97 9.60 0.37
CA THR A 652 23.78 9.64 -0.85
C THR A 652 24.77 10.80 -0.83
N ASP A 653 24.45 11.87 -0.08
CA ASP A 653 25.38 12.95 0.22
C ASP A 653 26.16 12.63 1.52
N PRO A 654 27.50 12.59 1.49
CA PRO A 654 28.31 12.30 2.67
C PRO A 654 28.14 13.34 3.79
N VAL A 655 27.75 14.59 3.48
CA VAL A 655 27.49 15.62 4.50
C VAL A 655 26.19 15.33 5.25
N ASP A 656 25.16 14.82 4.57
CA ASP A 656 23.94 14.37 5.23
C ASP A 656 24.23 13.23 6.20
N LYS A 657 25.06 12.26 5.78
CA LYS A 657 25.52 11.15 6.64
C LYS A 657 26.27 11.68 7.86
N ALA A 658 27.24 12.58 7.65
CA ALA A 658 28.03 13.15 8.74
C ALA A 658 27.14 13.88 9.76
N VAL A 659 26.18 14.69 9.31
CA VAL A 659 25.24 15.39 10.19
C VAL A 659 24.35 14.41 10.97
N MET A 660 23.86 13.33 10.33
CA MET A 660 23.09 12.29 11.03
C MET A 660 23.92 11.61 12.13
N VAL A 661 25.18 11.25 11.83
CA VAL A 661 26.10 10.65 12.79
C VAL A 661 26.36 11.59 13.97
N THR A 662 26.65 12.87 13.70
CA THR A 662 26.80 13.90 14.76
C THR A 662 25.54 14.01 15.60
N ALA A 663 24.36 14.06 14.99
CA ALA A 663 23.13 14.23 15.72
C ALA A 663 22.79 13.04 16.63
N ILE A 664 23.10 11.81 16.20
CA ILE A 664 22.93 10.61 17.04
C ILE A 664 23.96 10.59 18.16
N ASN A 665 25.23 10.94 17.90
CA ASN A 665 26.25 11.06 18.95
C ASN A 665 25.86 12.08 20.01
N ASP A 666 25.35 13.24 19.59
CA ASP A 666 24.89 14.29 20.48
C ASP A 666 23.72 13.80 21.34
N MET A 667 22.72 13.16 20.74
CA MET A 667 21.61 12.56 21.49
C MET A 667 22.11 11.53 22.52
N LEU A 668 23.10 10.70 22.17
CA LEU A 668 23.70 9.70 23.05
C LEU A 668 24.71 10.27 24.06
N SER A 669 25.09 11.55 23.98
CA SER A 669 26.13 12.13 24.84
C SER A 669 25.81 12.07 26.35
N THR A 670 24.52 12.02 26.70
CA THR A 670 24.04 12.10 28.09
C THR A 670 23.21 10.89 28.55
N TYR A 671 22.98 9.87 27.71
CA TYR A 671 22.05 8.77 28.06
C TYR A 671 22.53 7.97 29.27
N LYS A 672 23.85 7.79 29.44
CA LYS A 672 24.44 7.10 30.60
C LYS A 672 24.26 7.86 31.92
N GLN A 673 23.85 9.13 31.86
CA GLN A 673 23.53 9.93 33.03
C GLN A 673 22.09 9.73 33.52
N ILE A 674 21.27 9.00 32.76
CA ILE A 674 19.91 8.61 33.15
C ILE A 674 20.00 7.24 33.84
N PRO A 675 19.69 7.14 35.15
CA PRO A 675 19.78 5.88 35.88
C PRO A 675 18.99 4.76 35.17
N ASN A 676 19.59 3.57 35.05
CA ASN A 676 18.97 2.37 34.47
C ASN A 676 18.53 2.48 32.99
N LEU A 677 18.90 3.55 32.27
CA LEU A 677 18.66 3.65 30.82
C LEU A 677 19.73 2.86 30.07
N THR A 678 19.30 1.85 29.31
CA THR A 678 20.21 1.00 28.53
C THR A 678 19.94 1.18 27.04
N LEU A 679 20.98 1.46 26.27
CA LEU A 679 20.95 1.44 24.80
C LEU A 679 21.09 -0.02 24.33
N ILE A 680 20.10 -0.50 23.57
CA ILE A 680 20.04 -1.86 23.02
C ILE A 680 20.56 -1.90 21.59
N SER A 681 20.20 -0.89 20.78
CA SER A 681 20.60 -0.77 19.38
C SER A 681 20.95 0.69 19.08
N PRO A 682 22.19 1.02 18.68
CA PRO A 682 23.31 0.12 18.44
C PRO A 682 23.78 -0.62 19.70
N ASP A 683 24.43 -1.76 19.52
CA ASP A 683 25.11 -2.46 20.61
C ASP A 683 26.43 -1.77 21.02
N ASN A 684 27.10 -2.30 22.02
CA ASN A 684 28.31 -1.69 22.59
C ASN A 684 29.57 -1.82 21.72
N VAL A 685 29.51 -2.53 20.59
CA VAL A 685 30.64 -2.73 19.67
C VAL A 685 30.42 -2.09 18.30
N THR A 686 29.16 -1.84 17.92
CA THR A 686 28.82 -1.19 16.66
C THR A 686 29.05 0.32 16.76
N SER A 687 29.93 0.85 15.92
CA SER A 687 30.12 2.30 15.84
C SER A 687 28.84 3.00 15.36
N ILE A 688 28.61 4.25 15.77
CA ILE A 688 27.43 5.01 15.32
C ILE A 688 27.42 5.18 13.79
N GLU A 689 28.58 5.35 13.16
CA GLU A 689 28.64 5.43 11.71
C GLU A 689 28.22 4.13 11.02
N THR A 690 28.67 2.99 11.55
CA THR A 690 28.26 1.66 11.07
C THR A 690 26.75 1.48 11.25
N HIS A 691 26.23 1.84 12.43
CA HIS A 691 24.80 1.76 12.74
C HIS A 691 23.95 2.62 11.81
N VAL A 692 24.35 3.88 11.57
CA VAL A 692 23.66 4.76 10.62
C VAL A 692 23.62 4.14 9.23
N THR A 693 24.72 3.51 8.79
CA THR A 693 24.79 2.90 7.46
C THR A 693 23.93 1.64 7.36
N SER A 694 23.88 0.81 8.41
CA SER A 694 23.15 -0.47 8.39
C SER A 694 21.66 -0.33 8.69
N MET A 695 21.25 0.72 9.40
CA MET A 695 19.88 0.89 9.89
C MET A 695 19.09 1.97 9.15
N VAL A 696 19.73 2.73 8.25
CA VAL A 696 19.03 3.76 7.48
C VAL A 696 17.95 3.12 6.61
N ALA A 697 16.72 3.62 6.76
CA ALA A 697 15.56 3.15 6.03
C ALA A 697 14.64 4.31 5.63
N GLY A 698 13.65 3.98 4.81
CA GLY A 698 12.62 4.92 4.39
C GLY A 698 11.68 5.33 5.51
N SER A 699 11.27 6.60 5.48
CA SER A 699 10.36 7.20 6.47
C SER A 699 8.93 7.37 5.93
N ASN A 700 8.67 6.90 4.72
CA ASN A 700 7.37 7.02 4.03
C ASN A 700 6.95 8.50 3.81
N HIS A 701 7.93 9.40 3.69
CA HIS A 701 7.76 10.83 3.48
C HIS A 701 8.23 11.26 2.10
N TRP A 702 7.99 10.41 1.11
CA TRP A 702 8.40 10.64 -0.27
C TRP A 702 7.93 11.99 -0.80
N THR A 703 8.84 12.75 -1.45
CA THR A 703 8.57 14.01 -2.15
C THR A 703 9.38 14.14 -3.44
N GLY A 704 9.08 15.16 -4.25
CA GLY A 704 9.99 15.63 -5.30
C GLY A 704 9.94 14.92 -6.66
N SER A 705 9.18 13.81 -6.81
CA SER A 705 9.11 13.08 -8.09
C SER A 705 8.55 13.91 -9.26
N THR A 706 7.78 14.95 -8.95
CA THR A 706 7.27 15.93 -9.92
C THR A 706 7.60 17.33 -9.45
N LYS A 707 8.84 17.51 -8.99
CA LYS A 707 9.35 18.73 -8.36
C LYS A 707 8.90 19.99 -9.09
N MET A 708 8.45 20.97 -8.30
CA MET A 708 8.19 22.33 -8.77
C MET A 708 9.48 23.09 -9.03
N GLY A 709 9.50 23.92 -10.07
CA GLY A 709 10.64 24.78 -10.37
C GLY A 709 10.34 25.85 -11.39
N THR A 710 11.41 26.43 -11.94
CA THR A 710 11.34 27.56 -12.88
C THR A 710 11.73 27.17 -14.31
N SER A 711 12.11 25.91 -14.55
CA SER A 711 12.52 25.40 -15.86
C SER A 711 12.10 23.94 -16.06
N SER A 712 11.59 23.61 -17.25
CA SER A 712 11.25 22.25 -17.63
C SER A 712 12.45 21.30 -17.72
N SER A 713 13.68 21.83 -17.78
CA SER A 713 14.91 21.02 -17.81
C SER A 713 15.22 20.35 -16.47
N ASN A 714 14.71 20.86 -15.35
CA ASN A 714 15.03 20.37 -14.01
C ASN A 714 13.82 20.29 -13.06
N SER A 715 12.62 20.52 -13.58
CA SER A 715 11.36 20.45 -12.82
C SER A 715 10.24 19.91 -13.71
N VAL A 716 9.19 19.38 -13.10
CA VAL A 716 8.04 18.80 -13.82
C VAL A 716 6.88 19.78 -13.86
N VAL A 717 6.71 20.60 -12.83
CA VAL A 717 5.66 21.61 -12.77
C VAL A 717 6.22 23.01 -12.56
N ASP A 718 5.50 24.00 -13.10
CA ASP A 718 5.77 25.42 -12.90
C ASP A 718 5.25 25.94 -11.54
N SER A 719 5.40 27.24 -11.29
CA SER A 719 4.98 27.88 -10.04
C SER A 719 3.47 27.90 -9.79
N ASN A 720 2.64 27.53 -10.78
CA ASN A 720 1.20 27.31 -10.66
C ASN A 720 0.85 25.83 -10.51
N ALA A 721 1.85 24.97 -10.30
CA ALA A 721 1.74 23.52 -10.26
C ALA A 721 1.25 22.90 -11.58
N LYS A 722 1.38 23.63 -12.71
CA LYS A 722 1.03 23.14 -14.04
C LYS A 722 2.20 22.35 -14.62
N VAL A 723 1.93 21.18 -15.18
CA VAL A 723 2.95 20.37 -15.84
C VAL A 723 3.50 21.13 -17.05
N TRP A 724 4.82 21.22 -17.15
CA TRP A 724 5.48 21.89 -18.27
C TRP A 724 5.03 21.30 -19.61
N ASN A 725 4.95 22.16 -20.63
CA ASN A 725 4.55 21.77 -21.99
C ASN A 725 3.13 21.16 -22.09
N THR A 726 2.28 21.42 -21.10
CA THR A 726 0.84 21.12 -21.14
C THR A 726 0.01 22.39 -20.92
N ASN A 727 -1.23 22.37 -21.40
CA ASN A 727 -2.15 23.50 -21.28
C ASN A 727 -2.92 23.47 -19.96
N ASN A 728 -3.33 22.28 -19.52
CA ASN A 728 -4.37 22.11 -18.50
C ASN A 728 -4.16 20.87 -17.60
N LEU A 729 -2.91 20.38 -17.49
CA LEU A 729 -2.54 19.32 -16.56
C LEU A 729 -1.76 19.90 -15.38
N PHE A 730 -2.14 19.53 -14.17
CA PHE A 730 -1.54 20.00 -12.93
C PHE A 730 -1.19 18.83 -12.02
N VAL A 731 -0.29 19.06 -11.06
CA VAL A 731 0.00 18.11 -9.99
C VAL A 731 -0.15 18.79 -8.64
N VAL A 732 -0.94 18.21 -7.74
CA VAL A 732 -1.10 18.70 -6.37
C VAL A 732 -1.03 17.53 -5.39
N ASP A 733 0.19 17.12 -5.08
CA ASP A 733 0.53 16.16 -4.03
C ASP A 733 1.98 16.38 -3.56
N ALA A 734 2.53 15.46 -2.76
CA ALA A 734 3.89 15.55 -2.24
C ALA A 734 4.99 15.56 -3.31
N GLY A 735 4.70 15.12 -4.54
CA GLY A 735 5.63 15.07 -5.66
C GLY A 735 6.15 16.45 -6.05
N ILE A 736 5.37 17.53 -5.85
CA ILE A 736 5.78 18.89 -6.22
C ILE A 736 6.71 19.55 -5.21
N ILE A 737 6.79 19.02 -3.98
CA ILE A 737 7.59 19.60 -2.90
C ILE A 737 9.09 19.47 -3.25
N PRO A 738 9.82 20.58 -3.43
CA PRO A 738 11.18 20.58 -4.00
C PRO A 738 12.29 20.23 -2.99
N GLY A 739 12.03 20.36 -1.70
CA GLY A 739 12.96 20.09 -0.60
C GLY A 739 12.22 19.55 0.62
N MET A 740 12.91 18.77 1.46
CA MET A 740 12.25 18.11 2.59
C MET A 740 11.70 19.14 3.61
N PRO A 741 10.48 18.93 4.12
CA PRO A 741 9.98 19.63 5.29
C PRO A 741 10.83 19.37 6.55
N THR A 742 10.66 20.21 7.57
CA THR A 742 11.36 20.09 8.86
C THR A 742 10.79 18.94 9.69
N GLY A 743 9.46 18.73 9.59
CA GLY A 743 8.76 17.62 10.23
C GLY A 743 8.20 16.61 9.24
N ASN A 744 7.34 15.71 9.73
CA ASN A 744 6.50 14.84 8.90
C ASN A 744 5.70 15.65 7.85
N THR A 745 5.64 15.16 6.63
CA THR A 745 5.28 15.96 5.44
C THR A 745 3.82 16.40 5.34
N GLN A 746 2.89 15.74 6.05
CA GLN A 746 1.46 15.94 5.84
C GLN A 746 0.98 17.38 6.08
N GLY A 747 1.53 18.08 7.07
CA GLY A 747 1.16 19.47 7.34
C GLY A 747 1.57 20.40 6.21
N ALA A 748 2.79 20.23 5.69
CA ALA A 748 3.25 20.93 4.50
C ALA A 748 2.39 20.60 3.27
N ILE A 749 2.03 19.34 3.04
CA ILE A 749 1.19 18.93 1.90
C ILE A 749 -0.18 19.61 1.94
N PHE A 750 -0.82 19.72 3.12
CA PHE A 750 -2.11 20.41 3.23
C PHE A 750 -2.01 21.90 2.86
N VAL A 751 -0.97 22.58 3.36
CA VAL A 751 -0.73 24.00 3.03
C VAL A 751 -0.39 24.18 1.55
N VAL A 752 0.43 23.29 1.00
CA VAL A 752 0.76 23.27 -0.44
C VAL A 752 -0.49 23.11 -1.29
N ALA A 753 -1.42 22.24 -0.89
CA ALA A 753 -2.67 22.04 -1.62
C ALA A 753 -3.61 23.25 -1.55
N GLU A 754 -3.73 23.91 -0.39
CA GLU A 754 -4.45 25.18 -0.22
C GLU A 754 -3.89 26.27 -1.14
N MET A 755 -2.56 26.39 -1.20
CA MET A 755 -1.85 27.36 -2.05
C MET A 755 -2.02 27.04 -3.54
N ALA A 756 -1.84 25.78 -3.92
CA ALA A 756 -1.98 25.34 -5.30
C ALA A 756 -3.41 25.55 -5.80
N ALA A 757 -4.44 25.24 -5.00
CA ALA A 757 -5.82 25.49 -5.37
C ALA A 757 -6.09 26.97 -5.70
N ALA A 758 -5.58 27.89 -4.87
CA ALA A 758 -5.71 29.32 -5.11
C ALA A 758 -4.98 29.78 -6.37
N LYS A 759 -3.76 29.29 -6.61
CA LYS A 759 -2.99 29.62 -7.83
C LYS A 759 -3.66 29.08 -9.09
N ILE A 760 -4.18 27.85 -9.05
CA ILE A 760 -4.90 27.23 -10.16
C ILE A 760 -6.17 28.05 -10.46
N LEU A 761 -6.95 28.42 -9.45
CA LEU A 761 -8.14 29.25 -9.63
C LEU A 761 -7.82 30.65 -10.20
N ALA A 762 -6.69 31.23 -9.80
CA ALA A 762 -6.24 32.54 -10.29
C ALA A 762 -5.63 32.48 -11.70
N LEU A 763 -5.21 31.31 -12.17
CA LEU A 763 -4.63 31.14 -13.49
C LEU A 763 -5.70 31.32 -14.58
N SER A 764 -5.52 32.30 -15.46
CA SER A 764 -6.45 32.62 -16.54
C SER A 764 -6.68 31.46 -17.51
N GLY A 765 -7.79 31.52 -18.25
CA GLY A 765 -8.18 30.47 -19.22
C GLY A 765 -8.67 29.16 -18.58
N GLY A 766 -8.90 29.15 -17.26
CA GLY A 766 -9.59 28.05 -16.58
C GLY A 766 -11.10 28.04 -16.82
N PRO A 767 -11.78 26.96 -16.44
CA PRO A 767 -13.24 26.88 -16.45
C PRO A 767 -13.85 27.69 -15.29
#